data_AF-A0A3C0IXI9-F1
#
_entry.id   AF-A0A3C0IXI9-F1
#
_cell.length_a   1.000
_cell.length_b   1.000
_cell.length_c   1.000
_cell.angle_alpha   90.00
_cell.angle_beta   90.00
_cell.angle_gamma   90.00
#
_symmetry.space_group_name_H-M   'P 1'
#
loop_
_entity.id
_entity.type
_entity.pdbx_description
1 polymer ?
#
loop_
_entity_poly.entity_id
_entity_poly.type
_entity_poly.pdbx_seq_one_letter_code
_entity_poly.pdbx_strand_id
1 'polypeptide(L)'
;MRIREVYIDGFGIFHDFRIVVPSGNQGVVLFTGANEAGKTTLMSFVRGVLFGFEGEASRCFYAPLRGGRHGGSLEVEMFDGRVERIQRYAERGQSRQPAPEVGNMSKALYANVFAFGLAELAALSSLGSDDVRSRIYSAGAGLGTRSLPEARRKLESKCESLYKPRGRTPLMNAALARADELDRRVADLDRDPAVHARLLREIGEYQVLQAQTKESLRKAREDQQWYASLDSTRLVWERLCQATAALERFGSEDGSCSGLLGQAGAIRELELKLDSYLGVAASIPGLQAEADAMRGDHRRLLGELGQGWDERAVAAFDTSPGVDETARQMRNAQEALAGAVERAQEALRARGEAAYEAMRQHDRLKQELERGRKPSYPNRAAIESRIEGIGRCQALLGSVSAAAARAEAAGQRAVDAAREAAERAEAASQARGRAQTWLAPALIGVGSVLAALHRPAWAALLIIVVGTAAGVAIARNSLSRARAAGATAEAARERAGEARAQEEQLAAAYRWAVEELEAAKAELSRTEQNEDAGTGAGADSQAATVDEAQLARQMERARQDLMDWDAFARAARDLGDAEGARERAAADLDTAREALEAARAALTSERDKWRRWLSDRGIDPVFSHDGALQTIELIRRAKAARERVAQAAQRLEAALGRAGDYEDAVDLVLAVLEMPSAGEGKCQAAVDR
;
A
#
# COMPACT_ATOMS: atom_id res chain seq x y z
N MET A 1 -16.56 1.28 31.50
CA MET A 1 -17.93 1.60 31.94
C MET A 1 -18.41 0.51 32.89
N ARG A 2 -18.97 0.88 34.05
CA ARG A 2 -19.51 0.00 35.08
C ARG A 2 -20.89 0.50 35.51
N ILE A 3 -21.90 -0.36 35.62
CA ILE A 3 -23.25 0.04 36.06
C ILE A 3 -23.29 0.05 37.60
N ARG A 4 -23.66 1.19 38.20
CA ARG A 4 -23.82 1.39 39.65
C ARG A 4 -25.27 1.29 40.10
N GLU A 5 -26.19 1.87 39.34
CA GLU A 5 -27.62 1.85 39.67
C GLU A 5 -28.46 1.59 38.42
N VAL A 6 -29.52 0.79 38.59
CA VAL A 6 -30.55 0.54 37.59
C VAL A 6 -31.89 0.97 38.17
N TYR A 7 -32.51 1.99 37.58
CA TYR A 7 -33.84 2.45 37.95
C TYR A 7 -34.81 2.23 36.78
N ILE A 8 -35.88 1.48 37.02
CA ILE A 8 -36.93 1.17 36.05
C ILE A 8 -38.21 1.87 36.49
N ASP A 9 -38.68 2.80 35.67
CA ASP A 9 -39.94 3.50 35.89
C ASP A 9 -41.11 2.59 35.49
N GLY A 10 -41.07 2.05 34.26
CA GLY A 10 -41.96 0.99 33.78
C GLY A 10 -41.36 0.21 32.62
N PHE A 11 -41.18 -1.10 32.76
CA PHE A 11 -40.70 -1.97 31.67
C PHE A 11 -41.05 -3.45 31.93
N GLY A 12 -41.89 -4.04 31.08
CA GLY A 12 -42.38 -5.41 31.27
C GLY A 12 -43.12 -5.57 32.59
N ILE A 13 -42.64 -6.47 33.45
CA ILE A 13 -43.22 -6.74 34.78
C ILE A 13 -42.76 -5.77 35.88
N PHE A 14 -41.79 -4.89 35.60
CA PHE A 14 -41.20 -3.97 36.58
C PHE A 14 -41.87 -2.59 36.54
N HIS A 15 -42.13 -2.03 37.72
CA HIS A 15 -42.67 -0.68 37.95
C HIS A 15 -42.02 -0.12 39.21
N ASP A 16 -41.53 1.12 39.16
CA ASP A 16 -40.82 1.82 40.26
C ASP A 16 -39.79 0.91 40.97
N PHE A 17 -38.92 0.31 40.16
CA PHE A 17 -37.99 -0.72 40.61
C PHE A 17 -36.55 -0.22 40.54
N ARG A 18 -35.86 -0.23 41.69
CA ARG A 18 -34.49 0.26 41.84
C ARG A 18 -33.54 -0.82 42.31
N ILE A 19 -32.42 -0.99 41.62
CA ILE A 19 -31.30 -1.85 42.00
C ILE A 19 -30.07 -0.97 42.16
N VAL A 20 -29.49 -0.96 43.37
CA VAL A 20 -28.20 -0.32 43.65
C VAL A 20 -27.14 -1.42 43.78
N VAL A 21 -26.08 -1.34 42.98
CA VAL A 21 -24.93 -2.23 43.05
C VAL A 21 -23.93 -1.65 44.06
N PRO A 22 -23.61 -2.35 45.17
CA PRO A 22 -22.71 -1.83 46.19
C PRO A 22 -21.35 -1.42 45.64
N SER A 23 -20.87 -0.26 46.09
CA SER A 23 -19.61 0.36 45.66
C SER A 23 -18.47 -0.31 46.42
N GLY A 24 -17.70 -1.17 45.74
CA GLY A 24 -16.60 -1.95 46.34
C GLY A 24 -16.43 -3.34 45.74
N ASN A 25 -17.42 -3.86 45.02
CA ASN A 25 -17.32 -5.18 44.42
C ASN A 25 -16.58 -5.09 43.07
N GLN A 26 -15.28 -5.39 43.01
CA GLN A 26 -14.54 -5.50 41.73
C GLN A 26 -14.79 -6.86 41.03
N GLY A 27 -15.60 -7.73 41.63
CA GLY A 27 -15.93 -9.06 41.11
C GLY A 27 -17.21 -9.14 40.26
N VAL A 28 -17.63 -10.38 39.97
CA VAL A 28 -18.83 -10.70 39.18
C VAL A 28 -20.10 -10.43 39.99
N VAL A 29 -21.06 -9.71 39.40
CA VAL A 29 -22.39 -9.48 39.99
C VAL A 29 -23.37 -10.53 39.47
N LEU A 30 -23.89 -11.38 40.36
CA LEU A 30 -24.85 -12.43 40.02
C LEU A 30 -26.27 -12.05 40.42
N PHE A 31 -27.18 -11.94 39.45
CA PHE A 31 -28.61 -11.76 39.69
C PHE A 31 -29.33 -13.13 39.70
N THR A 32 -29.75 -13.58 40.88
CA THR A 32 -30.48 -14.85 41.06
C THR A 32 -31.97 -14.63 41.27
N GLY A 33 -32.80 -15.56 40.81
CA GLY A 33 -34.25 -15.55 41.06
C GLY A 33 -34.93 -16.74 40.40
N ALA A 34 -36.17 -17.02 40.78
CA ALA A 34 -36.98 -18.08 40.17
C ALA A 34 -37.13 -17.88 38.64
N ASN A 35 -37.55 -18.94 37.94
CA ASN A 35 -37.98 -18.78 36.55
C ASN A 35 -39.10 -17.73 36.49
N GLU A 36 -39.14 -16.95 35.41
CA GLU A 36 -40.11 -15.85 35.21
C GLU A 36 -39.97 -14.64 36.16
N ALA A 37 -38.98 -14.62 37.05
CA ALA A 37 -38.69 -13.46 37.90
C ALA A 37 -38.22 -12.19 37.15
N GLY A 38 -38.22 -12.20 35.81
CA GLY A 38 -37.87 -11.02 34.98
C GLY A 38 -36.39 -10.83 34.67
N LYS A 39 -35.53 -11.83 34.86
CA LYS A 39 -34.08 -11.75 34.58
C LYS A 39 -33.77 -11.33 33.12
N THR A 40 -34.42 -11.98 32.16
CA THR A 40 -34.29 -11.64 30.73
C THR A 40 -34.88 -10.26 30.43
N THR A 41 -35.97 -9.89 31.11
CA THR A 41 -36.60 -8.56 31.00
C THR A 41 -35.65 -7.46 31.47
N LEU A 42 -34.90 -7.68 32.55
CA LEU A 42 -33.88 -6.75 33.05
C LEU A 42 -32.73 -6.59 32.06
N MET A 43 -32.25 -7.68 31.45
CA MET A 43 -31.22 -7.62 30.41
C MET A 43 -31.70 -6.80 29.19
N SER A 44 -32.93 -7.04 28.74
CA SER A 44 -33.55 -6.30 27.64
C SER A 44 -33.74 -4.81 27.97
N PHE A 45 -34.06 -4.48 29.23
CA PHE A 45 -34.14 -3.11 29.70
C PHE A 45 -32.79 -2.38 29.57
N VAL A 46 -31.71 -2.98 30.09
CA VAL A 46 -30.36 -2.38 30.03
C VAL A 46 -29.94 -2.14 28.57
N ARG A 47 -30.20 -3.11 27.67
CA ARG A 47 -29.94 -2.94 26.23
C ARG A 47 -30.77 -1.78 25.64
N GLY A 48 -32.03 -1.67 26.04
CA GLY A 48 -32.93 -0.62 25.60
C GLY A 48 -32.49 0.78 26.04
N VAL A 49 -32.00 0.95 27.26
CA VAL A 49 -31.48 2.25 27.74
C VAL A 49 -30.18 2.63 27.00
N LEU A 50 -29.28 1.68 26.76
CA LEU A 50 -27.99 1.94 26.10
C LEU A 50 -28.12 2.17 24.59
N PHE A 51 -28.98 1.43 23.89
CA PHE A 51 -29.04 1.45 22.40
C PHE A 51 -30.39 1.83 21.81
N GLY A 52 -31.37 2.16 22.66
CA GLY A 52 -32.73 2.47 22.23
C GLY A 52 -33.69 1.28 22.36
N PHE A 53 -34.91 1.59 22.79
CA PHE A 53 -36.01 0.63 22.86
C PHE A 53 -36.53 0.29 21.46
N GLU A 54 -36.94 -0.96 21.29
CA GLU A 54 -37.55 -1.42 20.04
C GLU A 54 -38.98 -0.89 19.93
N GLY A 55 -39.48 -0.71 18.71
CA GLY A 55 -40.86 -0.25 18.51
C GLY A 55 -41.89 -1.34 18.84
N GLU A 56 -43.15 -0.94 19.03
CA GLU A 56 -44.28 -1.83 19.36
C GLU A 56 -44.46 -3.00 18.36
N ALA A 57 -43.99 -2.85 17.11
CA ALA A 57 -44.03 -3.89 16.09
C ALA A 57 -42.95 -4.99 16.26
N SER A 58 -42.01 -4.83 17.20
CA SER A 58 -40.98 -5.84 17.47
C SER A 58 -41.50 -6.92 18.43
N ARG A 59 -41.13 -8.17 18.16
CA ARG A 59 -41.38 -9.31 19.07
C ARG A 59 -40.67 -9.17 20.42
N CYS A 60 -39.70 -8.26 20.53
CA CYS A 60 -38.94 -7.99 21.75
C CYS A 60 -39.39 -6.69 22.45
N PHE A 61 -40.56 -6.16 22.13
CA PHE A 61 -41.15 -5.02 22.83
C PHE A 61 -41.78 -5.45 24.17
N TYR A 62 -41.37 -4.80 25.27
CA TYR A 62 -41.88 -5.06 26.61
C TYR A 62 -42.72 -3.89 27.11
N ALA A 63 -44.05 -3.95 26.92
CA ALA A 63 -44.95 -2.92 27.44
C ALA A 63 -44.88 -2.82 28.98
N PRO A 64 -45.13 -1.65 29.60
CA PRO A 64 -45.11 -1.49 31.06
C PRO A 64 -46.42 -2.05 31.65
N LEU A 65 -46.44 -3.35 31.97
CA LEU A 65 -47.67 -4.08 32.36
C LEU A 65 -48.22 -3.69 33.74
N ARG A 66 -47.39 -3.09 34.60
CA ARG A 66 -47.75 -2.69 35.97
C ARG A 66 -47.82 -1.16 36.16
N GLY A 67 -47.91 -0.40 35.07
CA GLY A 67 -47.92 1.07 35.09
C GLY A 67 -46.52 1.69 34.91
N GLY A 68 -46.42 3.02 35.06
CA GLY A 68 -45.18 3.79 34.92
C GLY A 68 -44.88 4.25 33.50
N ARG A 69 -43.89 5.14 33.34
CA ARG A 69 -43.43 5.57 32.01
C ARG A 69 -42.52 4.51 31.41
N HIS A 70 -42.74 4.15 30.14
CA HIS A 70 -41.93 3.13 29.48
C HIS A 70 -40.48 3.58 29.36
N GLY A 71 -39.61 3.02 30.20
CA GLY A 71 -38.21 3.45 30.31
C GLY A 71 -37.70 3.55 31.74
N GLY A 72 -36.60 4.27 31.90
CA GLY A 72 -35.91 4.45 33.19
C GLY A 72 -34.51 5.02 33.01
N SER A 73 -33.65 4.83 34.01
CA SER A 73 -32.28 5.36 34.00
C SER A 73 -31.24 4.38 34.55
N LEU A 74 -30.03 4.46 34.00
CA LEU A 74 -28.83 3.78 34.48
C LEU A 74 -27.84 4.82 35.00
N GLU A 75 -27.26 4.59 36.17
CA GLU A 75 -26.05 5.31 36.58
C GLU A 75 -24.84 4.46 36.28
N VAL A 76 -23.92 5.00 35.48
CA VAL A 76 -22.71 4.33 35.02
C VAL A 76 -21.46 5.09 35.45
N GLU A 77 -20.43 4.36 35.83
CA GLU A 77 -19.10 4.86 36.14
C GLU A 77 -18.15 4.57 34.96
N MET A 78 -17.55 5.62 34.41
CA MET A 78 -16.62 5.55 33.29
C MET A 78 -15.21 5.18 33.77
N PHE A 79 -14.32 4.82 32.85
CA PHE A 79 -12.96 4.36 33.20
C PHE A 79 -12.12 5.46 33.87
N ASP A 80 -12.45 6.72 33.59
CA ASP A 80 -11.84 7.90 34.19
C ASP A 80 -12.47 8.31 35.55
N GLY A 81 -13.37 7.47 36.10
CA GLY A 81 -14.02 7.69 37.39
C GLY A 81 -15.22 8.64 37.36
N ARG A 82 -15.60 9.17 36.18
CA ARG A 82 -16.81 10.00 36.06
C ARG A 82 -18.07 9.15 36.20
N VAL A 83 -19.04 9.63 36.96
CA VAL A 83 -20.36 9.00 37.09
C VAL A 83 -21.35 9.77 36.23
N GLU A 84 -21.96 9.08 35.27
CA GLU A 84 -22.92 9.64 34.32
C GLU A 84 -24.26 8.89 34.41
N ARG A 85 -25.36 9.62 34.22
CA ARG A 85 -26.72 9.09 34.30
C ARG A 85 -27.35 9.04 32.91
N ILE A 86 -27.54 7.83 32.41
CA ILE A 86 -28.17 7.56 31.11
C ILE A 86 -29.67 7.34 31.34
N GLN A 87 -30.51 8.29 30.93
CA GLN A 87 -31.96 8.20 31.05
C GLN A 87 -32.61 8.07 29.67
N ARG A 88 -33.55 7.15 29.53
CA ARG A 88 -34.25 6.93 28.26
C ARG A 88 -35.70 6.50 28.49
N TYR A 89 -36.62 7.10 27.74
CA TYR A 89 -38.04 6.75 27.73
C TYR A 89 -38.54 6.55 26.29
N ALA A 90 -39.45 5.61 26.06
CA ALA A 90 -40.00 5.30 24.75
C ALA A 90 -41.10 6.28 24.29
N GLU A 91 -40.87 7.59 24.45
CA GLU A 91 -41.73 8.63 23.90
C GLU A 91 -41.38 8.92 22.42
N ARG A 92 -42.37 9.38 21.63
CA ARG A 92 -42.17 9.73 20.21
C ARG A 92 -41.17 10.89 20.08
N GLY A 93 -39.95 10.57 19.66
CA GLY A 93 -38.92 11.56 19.32
C GLY A 93 -37.54 11.35 19.95
N GLN A 94 -37.37 10.41 20.89
CA GLN A 94 -36.04 10.10 21.43
C GLN A 94 -35.23 9.24 20.44
N SER A 95 -34.00 9.66 20.18
CA SER A 95 -33.11 9.07 19.17
C SER A 95 -32.85 7.58 19.42
N ARG A 96 -32.99 6.72 18.41
CA ARG A 96 -32.54 5.31 18.44
C ARG A 96 -31.00 5.17 18.41
N GLN A 97 -30.28 6.28 18.53
CA GLN A 97 -28.83 6.26 18.59
C GLN A 97 -28.33 5.68 19.92
N PRO A 98 -27.18 4.98 19.90
CA PRO A 98 -26.49 4.56 21.11
C PRO A 98 -26.21 5.73 22.04
N ALA A 99 -26.24 5.46 23.35
CA ALA A 99 -25.84 6.45 24.34
C ALA A 99 -24.34 6.80 24.14
N PRO A 100 -23.94 8.08 24.19
CA PRO A 100 -22.56 8.51 23.97
C PRO A 100 -21.53 7.77 24.83
N GLU A 101 -21.92 7.36 26.03
CA GLU A 101 -21.14 6.66 27.04
C GLU A 101 -20.72 5.24 26.60
N VAL A 102 -21.40 4.67 25.61
CA VAL A 102 -21.04 3.39 25.00
C VAL A 102 -20.03 3.55 23.85
N GLY A 103 -19.68 4.80 23.48
CA GLY A 103 -18.73 5.11 22.42
C GLY A 103 -19.19 4.61 21.03
N ASN A 104 -18.24 4.20 20.20
CA ASN A 104 -18.49 3.70 18.83
C ASN A 104 -19.00 2.24 18.78
N MET A 105 -19.47 1.70 19.90
CA MET A 105 -20.00 0.33 19.98
C MET A 105 -21.35 0.25 19.26
N SER A 106 -21.52 -0.73 18.37
CA SER A 106 -22.83 -0.98 17.75
C SER A 106 -23.71 -1.87 18.64
N LYS A 107 -25.05 -1.69 18.56
CA LYS A 107 -26.03 -2.55 19.26
C LYS A 107 -25.80 -4.04 18.97
N ALA A 108 -25.49 -4.37 17.72
CA ALA A 108 -25.21 -5.73 17.28
C ALA A 108 -23.93 -6.29 17.92
N LEU A 109 -22.86 -5.50 18.01
CA LEU A 109 -21.63 -5.90 18.67
C LEU A 109 -21.84 -6.15 20.17
N TYR A 110 -22.57 -5.26 20.85
CA TYR A 110 -22.90 -5.42 22.27
C TYR A 110 -23.73 -6.68 22.54
N ALA A 111 -24.80 -6.92 21.77
CA ALA A 111 -25.68 -8.08 21.96
C ALA A 111 -24.99 -9.42 21.64
N ASN A 112 -24.06 -9.45 20.68
CA ASN A 112 -23.42 -10.69 20.24
C ASN A 112 -22.13 -11.03 21.00
N VAL A 113 -21.41 -10.04 21.56
CA VAL A 113 -20.10 -10.26 22.20
C VAL A 113 -20.13 -9.97 23.70
N PHE A 114 -20.78 -8.88 24.13
CA PHE A 114 -20.68 -8.40 25.52
C PHE A 114 -21.88 -8.76 26.40
N ALA A 115 -23.04 -9.02 25.80
CA ALA A 115 -24.26 -9.35 26.51
C ALA A 115 -25.02 -10.43 25.75
N PHE A 116 -24.55 -11.68 25.74
CA PHE A 116 -25.19 -12.79 25.05
C PHE A 116 -26.19 -13.53 25.96
N GLY A 117 -27.39 -13.82 25.46
CA GLY A 117 -28.38 -14.69 26.09
C GLY A 117 -28.45 -16.05 25.38
N LEU A 118 -29.45 -16.87 25.75
CA LEU A 118 -29.55 -18.25 25.25
C LEU A 118 -29.82 -18.32 23.73
N ALA A 119 -30.58 -17.37 23.19
CA ALA A 119 -30.88 -17.29 21.76
C ALA A 119 -29.67 -16.80 20.95
N GLU A 120 -28.90 -15.84 21.48
CA GLU A 120 -27.68 -15.36 20.84
C GLU A 120 -26.57 -16.42 20.88
N LEU A 121 -26.49 -17.24 21.94
CA LEU A 121 -25.54 -18.37 22.03
C LEU A 121 -25.81 -19.41 20.94
N ALA A 122 -27.08 -19.71 20.66
CA ALA A 122 -27.48 -20.62 19.58
C ALA A 122 -27.16 -20.04 18.19
N ALA A 123 -27.38 -18.74 17.97
CA ALA A 123 -26.99 -18.07 16.72
C ALA A 123 -25.47 -17.95 16.53
N LEU A 124 -24.70 -17.79 17.61
CA LEU A 124 -23.23 -17.77 17.57
C LEU A 124 -22.65 -19.09 17.06
N SER A 125 -23.32 -20.21 17.36
CA SER A 125 -22.90 -21.54 16.92
C SER A 125 -23.14 -21.82 15.43
N SER A 126 -23.99 -21.03 14.74
CA SER A 126 -24.26 -21.18 13.30
C SER A 126 -23.46 -20.23 12.40
N LEU A 127 -22.82 -19.20 12.98
CA LEU A 127 -21.94 -18.27 12.27
C LEU A 127 -20.53 -18.87 12.18
N GLY A 128 -20.10 -19.22 10.96
CA GLY A 128 -18.78 -19.77 10.68
C GLY A 128 -17.64 -18.96 11.31
N SER A 129 -16.63 -19.67 11.84
CA SER A 129 -15.53 -19.16 12.66
C SER A 129 -14.79 -17.94 12.11
N ASP A 130 -14.75 -17.75 10.79
CA ASP A 130 -14.04 -16.64 10.14
C ASP A 130 -14.78 -15.28 10.21
N ASP A 131 -16.11 -15.29 10.18
CA ASP A 131 -16.90 -14.05 10.21
C ASP A 131 -17.00 -13.48 11.64
N VAL A 132 -17.01 -14.37 12.63
CA VAL A 132 -16.95 -14.00 14.06
C VAL A 132 -15.54 -13.50 14.40
N ARG A 133 -14.49 -14.21 13.95
CA ARG A 133 -13.10 -13.81 14.13
C ARG A 133 -12.84 -12.43 13.52
N SER A 134 -13.28 -12.19 12.28
CA SER A 134 -13.05 -10.90 11.62
C SER A 134 -13.73 -9.72 12.32
N ARG A 135 -14.94 -9.90 12.87
CA ARG A 135 -15.64 -8.85 13.64
C ARG A 135 -15.00 -8.58 15.00
N ILE A 136 -14.52 -9.61 15.70
CA ILE A 136 -13.79 -9.46 16.97
C ILE A 136 -12.46 -8.73 16.76
N TYR A 137 -11.69 -9.09 15.72
CA TYR A 137 -10.43 -8.42 15.40
C TYR A 137 -10.65 -6.97 14.94
N SER A 138 -11.71 -6.69 14.18
CA SER A 138 -12.04 -5.32 13.74
C SER A 138 -12.52 -4.43 14.90
N ALA A 139 -13.22 -5.02 15.88
CA ALA A 139 -13.65 -4.33 17.10
C ALA A 139 -12.47 -4.04 18.05
N GLY A 140 -11.52 -4.97 18.19
CA GLY A 140 -10.32 -4.78 19.00
C GLY A 140 -9.35 -3.73 18.45
N ALA A 141 -9.36 -3.50 17.13
CA ALA A 141 -8.52 -2.50 16.45
C ALA A 141 -9.16 -1.11 16.30
N GLY A 142 -10.37 -0.89 16.87
CA GLY A 142 -11.06 0.40 16.80
C GLY A 142 -11.64 0.76 15.41
N LEU A 143 -11.71 -0.19 14.47
CA LEU A 143 -12.17 0.04 13.10
C LEU A 143 -13.70 -0.04 12.92
N GLY A 144 -14.45 -0.25 14.01
CA GLY A 144 -15.90 -0.27 14.03
C GLY A 144 -16.50 -1.41 13.18
N THR A 145 -17.53 -1.09 12.38
CA THR A 145 -18.28 -2.06 11.54
C THR A 145 -17.57 -2.45 10.23
N ARG A 146 -16.40 -1.87 9.92
CA ARG A 146 -15.69 -2.16 8.66
C ARG A 146 -14.76 -3.33 8.85
N SER A 147 -15.07 -4.46 8.20
CA SER A 147 -14.25 -5.66 8.28
C SER A 147 -13.02 -5.52 7.37
N LEU A 148 -11.83 -5.76 7.92
CA LEU A 148 -10.58 -5.81 7.15
C LEU A 148 -10.65 -6.75 5.93
N PRO A 149 -11.32 -7.92 6.01
CA PRO A 149 -11.52 -8.81 4.87
C PRO A 149 -12.36 -8.19 3.73
N GLU A 150 -13.38 -7.37 4.04
CA GLU A 150 -14.15 -6.67 3.01
C GLU A 150 -13.31 -5.60 2.31
N ALA A 151 -12.47 -4.88 3.07
CA ALA A 151 -11.52 -3.92 2.48
C ALA A 151 -10.54 -4.63 1.54
N ARG A 152 -10.02 -5.79 1.94
CA ARG A 152 -9.16 -6.63 1.10
C ARG A 152 -9.87 -7.09 -0.17
N ARG A 153 -11.11 -7.60 -0.08
CA ARG A 153 -11.91 -8.00 -1.25
C ARG A 153 -12.18 -6.83 -2.20
N LYS A 154 -12.46 -5.64 -1.68
CA LYS A 154 -12.64 -4.42 -2.50
C LYS A 154 -11.35 -4.02 -3.21
N LEU A 155 -10.21 -4.09 -2.53
CA LEU A 155 -8.91 -3.82 -3.13
C LEU A 155 -8.57 -4.85 -4.21
N GLU A 156 -8.80 -6.12 -3.94
CA GLU A 156 -8.56 -7.22 -4.87
C GLU A 156 -9.43 -7.08 -6.13
N SER A 157 -10.72 -6.77 -5.97
CA SER A 157 -11.63 -6.48 -7.10
C SER A 157 -11.17 -5.26 -7.93
N LYS A 158 -10.60 -4.23 -7.29
CA LYS A 158 -10.02 -3.07 -7.98
C LYS A 158 -8.72 -3.42 -8.70
N CYS A 159 -7.85 -4.21 -8.09
CA CYS A 159 -6.64 -4.70 -8.75
C CYS A 159 -7.01 -5.54 -9.98
N GLU A 160 -8.01 -6.41 -9.85
CA GLU A 160 -8.52 -7.24 -10.93
C GLU A 160 -9.17 -6.45 -12.08
N SER A 161 -9.82 -5.32 -11.79
CA SER A 161 -10.38 -4.44 -12.85
C SER A 161 -9.31 -3.64 -13.57
N LEU A 162 -8.17 -3.38 -12.90
CA LEU A 162 -7.02 -2.70 -13.49
C LEU A 162 -6.14 -3.66 -14.30
N TYR A 163 -5.87 -4.86 -13.79
CA TYR A 163 -4.94 -5.81 -14.40
C TYR A 163 -5.29 -7.27 -14.10
N LYS A 164 -5.34 -8.09 -15.15
CA LYS A 164 -5.33 -9.57 -15.04
C LYS A 164 -4.33 -10.16 -16.03
N PRO A 165 -3.47 -11.11 -15.63
CA PRO A 165 -2.43 -11.67 -16.52
C PRO A 165 -2.95 -12.24 -17.85
N ARG A 166 -4.22 -12.71 -17.89
CA ARG A 166 -4.87 -13.25 -19.09
C ARG A 166 -6.12 -12.49 -19.53
N GLY A 167 -6.44 -11.36 -18.89
CA GLY A 167 -7.65 -10.60 -19.20
C GLY A 167 -7.41 -9.59 -20.33
N ARG A 168 -8.25 -9.55 -21.37
CA ARG A 168 -8.17 -8.51 -22.41
C ARG A 168 -8.85 -7.20 -22.02
N THR A 169 -9.89 -7.27 -21.20
CA THR A 169 -10.77 -6.17 -20.82
C THR A 169 -10.24 -5.21 -19.73
N PRO A 170 -9.37 -5.61 -18.78
CA PRO A 170 -8.86 -4.70 -17.75
C PRO A 170 -8.17 -3.47 -18.32
N LEU A 171 -8.33 -2.32 -17.66
CA LEU A 171 -7.90 -1.01 -18.16
C LEU A 171 -6.44 -0.97 -18.61
N MET A 172 -5.53 -1.57 -17.84
CA MET A 172 -4.10 -1.56 -18.14
C MET A 172 -3.75 -2.45 -19.34
N ASN A 173 -4.44 -3.58 -19.50
CA ASN A 173 -4.24 -4.46 -20.64
C ASN A 173 -4.82 -3.86 -21.92
N ALA A 174 -5.95 -3.16 -21.82
CA ALA A 174 -6.50 -2.39 -22.93
C ALA A 174 -5.58 -1.23 -23.35
N ALA A 175 -4.94 -0.56 -22.38
CA ALA A 175 -3.96 0.49 -22.64
C ALA A 175 -2.69 -0.06 -23.31
N LEU A 176 -2.17 -1.20 -22.86
CA LEU A 176 -1.04 -1.90 -23.50
C LEU A 176 -1.37 -2.32 -24.93
N ALA A 177 -2.55 -2.90 -25.16
CA ALA A 177 -2.99 -3.26 -26.51
C ALA A 177 -3.09 -2.04 -27.44
N ARG A 178 -3.50 -0.87 -26.91
CA ARG A 178 -3.55 0.39 -27.66
C ARG A 178 -2.15 0.95 -27.92
N ALA A 179 -1.21 0.78 -27.00
CA ALA A 179 0.20 1.13 -27.21
C ALA A 179 0.80 0.27 -28.33
N ASP A 180 0.60 -1.05 -28.30
CA ASP A 180 1.05 -1.96 -29.37
C ASP A 180 0.45 -1.59 -30.75
N GLU A 181 -0.81 -1.16 -30.77
CA GLU A 181 -1.46 -0.67 -32.00
C GLU A 181 -0.84 0.64 -32.49
N LEU A 182 -0.53 1.57 -31.59
CA LEU A 182 0.16 2.81 -31.92
C LEU A 182 1.58 2.54 -32.43
N ASP A 183 2.32 1.62 -31.83
CA ASP A 183 3.66 1.21 -32.28
C ASP A 183 3.60 0.59 -33.68
N ARG A 184 2.59 -0.22 -33.99
CA ARG A 184 2.37 -0.72 -35.36
C ARG A 184 2.08 0.42 -36.34
N ARG A 185 1.26 1.40 -35.95
CA ARG A 185 0.98 2.56 -36.80
C ARG A 185 2.22 3.41 -37.04
N VAL A 186 3.09 3.57 -36.04
CA VAL A 186 4.39 4.23 -36.20
C VAL A 186 5.26 3.43 -37.18
N ALA A 187 5.34 2.10 -37.03
CA ALA A 187 6.10 1.24 -37.95
C ALA A 187 5.54 1.25 -39.39
N ASP A 188 4.22 1.36 -39.56
CA ASP A 188 3.58 1.49 -40.87
C ASP A 188 3.86 2.88 -41.50
N LEU A 189 3.88 3.94 -40.70
CA LEU A 189 4.32 5.27 -41.13
C LEU A 189 5.81 5.29 -41.50
N ASP A 190 6.65 4.52 -40.81
CA ASP A 190 8.07 4.32 -41.14
C ASP A 190 8.30 3.49 -42.41
N ARG A 191 7.28 2.74 -42.88
CA ARG A 191 7.30 2.07 -44.20
C ARG A 191 7.02 3.03 -45.36
N ASP A 192 6.30 4.12 -45.10
CA ASP A 192 5.90 5.11 -46.10
C ASP A 192 7.09 5.78 -46.83
N PRO A 193 8.23 6.10 -46.18
CA PRO A 193 9.44 6.58 -46.85
C PRO A 193 9.98 5.66 -47.95
N ALA A 194 9.87 4.33 -47.79
CA ALA A 194 10.34 3.37 -48.79
C ALA A 194 9.39 3.28 -49.99
N VAL A 195 8.08 3.37 -49.74
CA VAL A 195 7.05 3.45 -50.78
C VAL A 195 7.14 4.77 -51.53
N HIS A 196 7.33 5.88 -50.82
CA HIS A 196 7.58 7.20 -51.37
C HIS A 196 8.86 7.24 -52.22
N ALA A 197 9.95 6.64 -51.76
CA ALA A 197 11.20 6.52 -52.53
C ALA A 197 11.06 5.65 -53.79
N ARG A 198 10.17 4.64 -53.77
CA ARG A 198 9.83 3.86 -54.96
C ARG A 198 8.99 4.67 -55.94
N LEU A 199 7.96 5.37 -55.47
CA LEU A 199 7.10 6.21 -56.29
C LEU A 199 7.88 7.36 -56.94
N LEU A 200 8.83 7.97 -56.23
CA LEU A 200 9.73 8.98 -56.80
C LEU A 200 10.61 8.42 -57.94
N ARG A 201 11.09 7.18 -57.80
CA ARG A 201 11.80 6.49 -58.90
C ARG A 201 10.90 6.24 -60.10
N GLU A 202 9.71 5.71 -59.87
CA GLU A 202 8.72 5.46 -60.95
C GLU A 202 8.34 6.77 -61.65
N ILE A 203 8.12 7.87 -60.91
CA ILE A 203 7.89 9.20 -61.50
C ILE A 203 9.08 9.65 -62.35
N GLY A 204 10.31 9.47 -61.88
CA GLY A 204 11.52 9.78 -62.64
C GLY A 204 11.62 8.97 -63.94
N GLU A 205 11.34 7.67 -63.89
CA GLU A 205 11.32 6.79 -65.06
C GLU A 205 10.26 7.23 -66.08
N TYR A 206 9.04 7.54 -65.62
CA TYR A 206 7.97 8.04 -66.50
C TYR A 206 8.26 9.41 -67.09
N GLN A 207 8.95 10.30 -66.36
CA GLN A 207 9.39 11.59 -66.88
C GLN A 207 10.42 11.43 -67.99
N VAL A 208 11.40 10.53 -67.82
CA VAL A 208 12.38 10.20 -68.87
C VAL A 208 11.68 9.61 -70.09
N LEU A 209 10.75 8.68 -69.90
CA LEU A 209 9.97 8.10 -70.99
C LEU A 209 9.11 9.16 -71.71
N GLN A 210 8.50 10.08 -70.96
CA GLN A 210 7.73 11.19 -71.52
C GLN A 210 8.63 12.11 -72.35
N ALA A 211 9.84 12.43 -71.86
CA ALA A 211 10.80 13.25 -72.59
C ALA A 211 11.24 12.57 -73.90
N GLN A 212 11.57 11.27 -73.85
CA GLN A 212 11.91 10.49 -75.04
C GLN A 212 10.74 10.42 -76.04
N THR A 213 9.52 10.22 -75.56
CA THR A 213 8.33 10.17 -76.42
C THR A 213 8.04 11.52 -77.06
N LYS A 214 8.17 12.62 -76.31
CA LYS A 214 8.04 13.99 -76.84
C LYS A 214 9.10 14.29 -77.90
N GLU A 215 10.34 13.85 -77.68
CA GLU A 215 11.42 14.02 -78.64
C GLU A 215 11.18 13.23 -79.93
N SER A 216 10.73 11.97 -79.83
CA SER A 216 10.32 11.17 -80.99
C SER A 216 9.16 11.80 -81.74
N LEU A 217 8.17 12.34 -81.02
CA LEU A 217 7.03 13.06 -81.63
C LEU A 217 7.48 14.35 -82.32
N ARG A 218 8.43 15.08 -81.73
CA ARG A 218 9.04 16.28 -82.33
C ARG A 218 9.69 15.93 -83.65
N LYS A 219 10.56 14.91 -83.67
CA LYS A 219 11.20 14.43 -84.91
C LYS A 219 10.19 14.01 -85.97
N ALA A 220 9.17 13.22 -85.58
CA ALA A 220 8.13 12.81 -86.52
C ALA A 220 7.32 13.99 -87.09
N ARG A 221 7.10 15.05 -86.29
CA ARG A 221 6.47 16.29 -86.77
C ARG A 221 7.37 17.09 -87.68
N GLU A 222 8.66 17.18 -87.39
CA GLU A 222 9.67 17.81 -88.25
C GLU A 222 9.71 17.08 -89.61
N ASP A 223 9.73 15.75 -89.60
CA ASP A 223 9.66 14.94 -90.82
C ASP A 223 8.35 15.19 -91.58
N GLN A 224 7.21 15.23 -90.88
CA GLN A 224 5.91 15.52 -91.49
C GLN A 224 5.87 16.92 -92.12
N GLN A 225 6.39 17.93 -91.43
CA GLN A 225 6.48 19.30 -91.94
C GLN A 225 7.42 19.38 -93.13
N TRP A 226 8.53 18.65 -93.11
CA TRP A 226 9.45 18.53 -94.23
C TRP A 226 8.76 17.91 -95.46
N TYR A 227 8.05 16.80 -95.30
CA TYR A 227 7.28 16.20 -96.39
C TYR A 227 6.16 17.11 -96.91
N ALA A 228 5.45 17.82 -96.02
CA ALA A 228 4.44 18.80 -96.43
C ALA A 228 5.06 20.00 -97.16
N SER A 229 6.25 20.43 -96.75
CA SER A 229 7.04 21.46 -97.45
C SER A 229 7.41 20.97 -98.84
N LEU A 230 7.90 19.74 -98.99
CA LEU A 230 8.21 19.14 -100.30
C LEU A 230 6.97 19.01 -101.19
N ASP A 231 5.82 18.63 -100.64
CA ASP A 231 4.56 18.52 -101.38
C ASP A 231 4.04 19.90 -101.83
N SER A 232 4.06 20.90 -100.94
CA SER A 232 3.63 22.27 -101.27
C SER A 232 4.55 22.95 -102.28
N THR A 233 5.86 22.67 -102.23
CA THR A 233 6.86 23.20 -103.16
C THR A 233 6.92 22.43 -104.46
N ARG A 234 6.36 21.21 -104.55
CA ARG A 234 6.32 20.43 -105.79
C ARG A 234 5.61 21.18 -106.92
N LEU A 235 4.44 21.74 -106.65
CA LEU A 235 3.68 22.51 -107.66
C LEU A 235 4.43 23.79 -108.05
N VAL A 236 5.12 24.42 -107.09
CA VAL A 236 5.95 25.61 -107.35
C VAL A 236 7.19 25.24 -108.16
N TRP A 237 7.81 24.10 -107.92
CA TRP A 237 8.94 23.56 -108.69
C TRP A 237 8.52 23.19 -110.11
N GLU A 238 7.38 22.51 -110.29
CA GLU A 238 6.80 22.24 -111.61
C GLU A 238 6.51 23.54 -112.37
N ARG A 239 5.95 24.54 -111.68
CA ARG A 239 5.75 25.89 -112.23
C ARG A 239 7.06 26.63 -112.49
N LEU A 240 8.10 26.42 -111.69
CA LEU A 240 9.42 27.02 -111.88
C LEU A 240 10.11 26.39 -113.07
N CYS A 241 10.00 25.07 -113.28
CA CYS A 241 10.43 24.40 -114.51
C CYS A 241 9.69 24.93 -115.75
N GLN A 242 8.36 25.15 -115.63
CA GLN A 242 7.54 25.77 -116.69
C GLN A 242 7.90 27.25 -116.90
N ALA A 243 8.20 27.99 -115.84
CA ALA A 243 8.58 29.38 -115.87
C ALA A 243 10.01 29.56 -116.39
N THR A 244 10.96 28.65 -116.11
CA THR A 244 12.30 28.61 -116.74
C THR A 244 12.20 28.29 -118.23
N ALA A 245 11.28 27.40 -118.64
CA ALA A 245 10.96 27.17 -120.04
C ALA A 245 10.27 28.39 -120.72
N ALA A 246 9.58 29.23 -119.93
CA ALA A 246 8.99 30.50 -120.37
C ALA A 246 9.99 31.68 -120.31
N LEU A 247 11.00 31.62 -119.45
CA LEU A 247 12.08 32.61 -119.29
C LEU A 247 13.10 32.52 -120.42
N GLU A 248 13.26 31.37 -121.06
CA GLU A 248 13.96 31.26 -122.37
C GLU A 248 13.27 32.07 -123.48
N ARG A 249 12.04 32.57 -123.27
CA ARG A 249 11.22 33.25 -124.29
C ARG A 249 11.02 34.75 -124.07
N PHE A 250 11.58 35.36 -123.02
CA PHE A 250 11.46 36.81 -122.82
C PHE A 250 12.77 37.42 -122.28
N GLY A 251 13.15 38.56 -122.88
CA GLY A 251 14.37 39.30 -122.59
C GLY A 251 14.18 40.51 -121.67
N SER A 252 15.27 40.78 -120.93
CA SER A 252 15.73 41.95 -120.15
C SER A 252 14.73 42.82 -119.38
N GLU A 253 14.90 42.84 -118.06
CA GLU A 253 14.26 43.73 -117.08
C GLU A 253 14.99 45.08 -116.91
N ASP A 254 14.21 46.11 -116.58
CA ASP A 254 14.60 47.50 -116.35
C ASP A 254 15.40 47.71 -115.04
N GLY A 255 16.49 48.47 -115.12
CA GLY A 255 17.51 48.67 -114.07
C GLY A 255 17.16 49.60 -112.90
N SER A 256 15.88 49.83 -112.59
CA SER A 256 15.48 50.75 -111.49
C SER A 256 15.35 50.06 -110.13
N CYS A 257 15.36 48.72 -110.07
CA CYS A 257 15.09 47.94 -108.83
C CYS A 257 16.33 47.23 -108.24
N SER A 258 17.52 47.41 -108.82
CA SER A 258 18.73 46.61 -108.51
C SER A 258 19.14 46.60 -107.02
N GLY A 259 19.07 47.75 -106.32
CA GLY A 259 19.44 47.84 -104.91
C GLY A 259 18.42 47.19 -103.95
N LEU A 260 17.13 47.39 -104.21
CA LEU A 260 16.02 46.83 -103.42
C LEU A 260 15.86 45.32 -103.64
N LEU A 261 16.09 44.86 -104.87
CA LEU A 261 16.11 43.43 -105.21
C LEU A 261 17.32 42.71 -104.61
N GLY A 262 18.46 43.38 -104.48
CA GLY A 262 19.65 42.83 -103.81
C GLY A 262 19.45 42.55 -102.31
N GLN A 263 18.55 43.29 -101.65
CA GLN A 263 18.21 43.13 -100.22
C GLN A 263 16.84 42.48 -99.97
N ALA A 264 16.12 42.06 -101.02
CA ALA A 264 14.76 41.52 -100.91
C ALA A 264 14.64 40.27 -100.00
N GLY A 265 15.70 39.46 -99.92
CA GLY A 265 15.78 38.32 -99.01
C GLY A 265 15.81 38.75 -97.54
N ALA A 266 16.65 39.73 -97.20
CA ALA A 266 16.78 40.26 -95.86
C ALA A 266 15.51 40.99 -95.40
N ILE A 267 14.87 41.77 -96.29
CA ILE A 267 13.61 42.47 -95.99
C ILE A 267 12.48 41.48 -95.69
N ARG A 268 12.34 40.40 -96.47
CA ARG A 268 11.35 39.34 -96.18
C ARG A 268 11.61 38.61 -94.86
N GLU A 269 12.88 38.39 -94.52
CA GLU A 269 13.23 37.77 -93.23
C GLU A 269 12.88 38.68 -92.05
N LEU A 270 13.08 40.00 -92.19
CA LEU A 270 12.65 41.00 -91.20
C LEU A 270 11.13 41.10 -91.09
N GLU A 271 10.38 41.04 -92.20
CA GLU A 271 8.91 41.00 -92.20
C GLU A 271 8.38 39.76 -91.47
N LEU A 272 8.95 38.58 -91.70
CA LEU A 272 8.57 37.33 -91.01
C LEU A 272 8.81 37.40 -89.50
N LYS A 273 9.81 38.17 -89.07
CA LYS A 273 10.20 38.33 -87.65
C LYS A 273 9.50 39.52 -86.97
N LEU A 274 8.81 40.40 -87.71
CA LEU A 274 8.22 41.64 -87.19
C LEU A 274 7.17 41.40 -86.09
N ASP A 275 6.25 40.47 -86.29
CA ASP A 275 5.22 40.15 -85.28
C ASP A 275 5.84 39.60 -84.00
N SER A 276 6.91 38.81 -84.12
CA SER A 276 7.68 38.32 -82.97
C SER A 276 8.38 39.46 -82.24
N TYR A 277 8.96 40.43 -82.96
CA TYR A 277 9.59 41.60 -82.37
C TYR A 277 8.57 42.48 -81.63
N LEU A 278 7.44 42.81 -82.26
CA LEU A 278 6.39 43.63 -81.65
C LEU A 278 5.82 42.97 -80.37
N GLY A 279 5.66 41.63 -80.39
CA GLY A 279 5.26 40.87 -79.22
C GLY A 279 6.29 40.92 -78.08
N VAL A 280 7.58 40.79 -78.39
CA VAL A 280 8.66 40.91 -77.40
C VAL A 280 8.76 42.34 -76.86
N ALA A 281 8.75 43.36 -77.72
CA ALA A 281 8.85 44.77 -77.34
C ALA A 281 7.69 45.20 -76.42
N ALA A 282 6.45 44.75 -76.71
CA ALA A 282 5.29 45.02 -75.86
C ALA A 282 5.40 44.36 -74.46
N SER A 283 6.16 43.28 -74.33
CA SER A 283 6.35 42.57 -73.05
C SER A 283 7.42 43.20 -72.14
N ILE A 284 8.36 43.98 -72.69
CA ILE A 284 9.50 44.54 -71.95
C ILE A 284 9.08 45.39 -70.74
N PRO A 285 8.14 46.34 -70.83
CA PRO A 285 7.71 47.13 -69.67
C PRO A 285 7.09 46.29 -68.55
N GLY A 286 6.37 45.22 -68.92
CA GLY A 286 5.81 44.27 -67.96
C GLY A 286 6.89 43.47 -67.23
N LEU A 287 7.90 43.00 -67.98
CA LEU A 287 9.06 42.29 -67.42
C LEU A 287 9.93 43.19 -66.53
N GLN A 288 10.06 44.48 -66.88
CA GLN A 288 10.74 45.48 -66.04
C GLN A 288 10.00 45.69 -64.71
N ALA A 289 8.68 45.92 -64.76
CA ALA A 289 7.87 46.08 -63.56
C ALA A 289 7.90 44.83 -62.66
N GLU A 290 7.90 43.63 -63.25
CA GLU A 290 8.06 42.36 -62.53
C GLU A 290 9.43 42.28 -61.83
N ALA A 291 10.52 42.59 -62.55
CA ALA A 291 11.87 42.57 -61.99
C ALA A 291 12.04 43.58 -60.84
N ASP A 292 11.48 44.78 -60.97
CA ASP A 292 11.52 45.82 -59.93
C ASP A 292 10.69 45.46 -58.71
N ALA A 293 9.52 44.85 -58.90
CA ALA A 293 8.72 44.32 -57.79
C ALA A 293 9.48 43.25 -57.02
N MET A 294 10.11 42.29 -57.72
CA MET A 294 10.92 41.24 -57.09
C MET A 294 12.15 41.81 -56.35
N ARG A 295 12.81 42.84 -56.90
CA ARG A 295 13.92 43.54 -56.22
C ARG A 295 13.43 44.26 -54.96
N GLY A 296 12.25 44.87 -55.00
CA GLY A 296 11.60 45.50 -53.86
C GLY A 296 11.30 44.50 -52.74
N ASP A 297 10.73 43.34 -53.08
CA ASP A 297 10.45 42.26 -52.12
C ASP A 297 11.72 41.71 -51.48
N HIS A 298 12.79 41.47 -52.26
CA HIS A 298 14.09 41.04 -51.73
C HIS A 298 14.68 42.06 -50.76
N ARG A 299 14.60 43.36 -51.11
CA ARG A 299 15.06 44.45 -50.23
C ARG A 299 14.25 44.53 -48.94
N ARG A 300 12.93 44.29 -49.00
CA ARG A 300 12.07 44.24 -47.81
C ARG A 300 12.50 43.11 -46.86
N LEU A 301 12.71 41.90 -47.40
CA LEU A 301 13.14 40.74 -46.61
C LEU A 301 14.52 40.93 -45.97
N LEU A 302 15.46 41.57 -46.66
CA LEU A 302 16.75 41.96 -46.07
C LEU A 302 16.58 42.99 -44.94
N GLY A 303 15.63 43.93 -45.08
CA GLY A 303 15.31 44.89 -44.03
C GLY A 303 14.69 44.25 -42.77
N GLU A 304 13.89 43.20 -42.95
CA GLU A 304 13.27 42.44 -41.84
C GLU A 304 14.31 41.65 -41.00
N LEU A 305 15.44 41.25 -41.59
CA LEU A 305 16.52 40.54 -40.89
C LEU A 305 17.34 41.45 -39.96
N GLY A 306 17.27 42.77 -40.13
CA GLY A 306 17.91 43.76 -39.25
C GLY A 306 19.38 44.09 -39.59
N GLN A 307 20.00 44.91 -38.74
CA GLN A 307 21.39 45.38 -38.96
C GLN A 307 22.39 44.23 -38.74
N GLY A 308 23.19 43.93 -39.77
CA GLY A 308 24.20 42.86 -39.76
C GLY A 308 23.96 41.77 -40.80
N TRP A 309 22.76 41.69 -41.39
CA TRP A 309 22.44 40.75 -42.46
C TRP A 309 22.51 41.43 -43.82
N ASP A 310 23.68 41.39 -44.44
CA ASP A 310 23.88 41.82 -45.83
C ASP A 310 23.66 40.66 -46.82
N GLU A 311 23.63 40.97 -48.11
CA GLU A 311 23.37 39.99 -49.16
C GLU A 311 24.45 38.87 -49.20
N ARG A 312 25.66 39.18 -48.74
CA ARG A 312 26.78 38.22 -48.64
C ARG A 312 26.60 37.28 -47.45
N ALA A 313 26.22 37.79 -46.29
CA ALA A 313 25.93 37.04 -45.08
C ALA A 313 24.74 36.09 -45.30
N VAL A 314 23.67 36.60 -45.90
CA VAL A 314 22.52 35.76 -46.28
C VAL A 314 22.94 34.67 -47.25
N ALA A 315 23.76 34.96 -48.27
CA ALA A 315 24.23 33.96 -49.22
C ALA A 315 25.09 32.86 -48.58
N ALA A 316 26.01 33.25 -47.70
CA ALA A 316 26.96 32.36 -47.03
C ALA A 316 26.30 31.48 -45.94
N PHE A 317 25.13 31.85 -45.44
CA PHE A 317 24.46 31.12 -44.36
C PHE A 317 24.02 29.72 -44.79
N ASP A 318 24.31 28.69 -43.99
CA ASP A 318 23.88 27.32 -44.25
C ASP A 318 22.38 27.15 -43.92
N THR A 319 21.55 27.04 -44.96
CA THR A 319 20.09 26.82 -44.85
C THR A 319 19.70 25.35 -45.04
N SER A 320 20.65 24.41 -44.88
CA SER A 320 20.42 22.98 -45.10
C SER A 320 19.29 22.44 -44.21
N PRO A 321 18.49 21.45 -44.68
CA PRO A 321 17.37 20.90 -43.91
C PRO A 321 17.73 20.35 -42.52
N GLY A 322 18.98 19.91 -42.32
CA GLY A 322 19.47 19.41 -41.03
C GLY A 322 19.60 20.46 -39.93
N VAL A 323 19.66 21.75 -40.27
CA VAL A 323 19.80 22.85 -39.31
C VAL A 323 18.54 23.00 -38.47
N ASP A 324 17.36 22.97 -39.11
CA ASP A 324 16.07 23.08 -38.43
C ASP A 324 15.84 21.90 -37.47
N GLU A 325 16.26 20.71 -37.90
CA GLU A 325 16.15 19.50 -37.09
C GLU A 325 17.09 19.53 -35.89
N THR A 326 18.33 19.98 -36.08
CA THR A 326 19.29 20.15 -34.97
C THR A 326 18.75 21.14 -33.94
N ALA A 327 18.23 22.29 -34.37
CA ALA A 327 17.66 23.29 -33.47
C ALA A 327 16.44 22.75 -32.69
N ARG A 328 15.57 21.96 -33.35
CA ARG A 328 14.45 21.27 -32.69
C ARG A 328 14.93 20.23 -31.68
N GLN A 329 15.95 19.46 -32.00
CA GLN A 329 16.53 18.46 -31.09
C GLN A 329 17.14 19.13 -29.84
N MET A 330 17.88 20.22 -30.01
CA MET A 330 18.44 20.99 -28.89
C MET A 330 17.34 21.60 -28.02
N ARG A 331 16.26 22.10 -28.62
CA ARG A 331 15.07 22.57 -27.89
C ARG A 331 14.46 21.46 -27.04
N ASN A 332 14.18 20.31 -27.65
CA ASN A 332 13.59 19.17 -26.97
C ASN A 332 14.50 18.66 -25.83
N ALA A 333 15.82 18.62 -26.06
CA ALA A 333 16.79 18.26 -25.03
C ALA A 333 16.76 19.24 -23.85
N GLN A 334 16.72 20.55 -24.13
CA GLN A 334 16.65 21.58 -23.09
C GLN A 334 15.32 21.51 -22.30
N GLU A 335 14.19 21.30 -22.98
CA GLU A 335 12.89 21.11 -22.33
C GLU A 335 12.86 19.84 -21.46
N ALA A 336 13.42 18.73 -21.95
CA ALA A 336 13.51 17.48 -21.19
C ALA A 336 14.39 17.63 -19.94
N LEU A 337 15.52 18.33 -20.04
CA LEU A 337 16.41 18.64 -18.91
C LEU A 337 15.75 19.62 -17.93
N ALA A 338 15.02 20.62 -18.41
CA ALA A 338 14.24 21.53 -17.54
C ALA A 338 13.19 20.75 -16.73
N GLY A 339 12.44 19.85 -17.39
CA GLY A 339 11.52 18.96 -16.69
C GLY A 339 12.22 17.99 -15.73
N ALA A 340 13.45 17.56 -16.01
CA ALA A 340 14.25 16.75 -15.09
C ALA A 340 14.67 17.54 -13.84
N VAL A 341 15.02 18.83 -13.99
CA VAL A 341 15.29 19.73 -12.86
C VAL A 341 14.04 19.89 -12.00
N GLU A 342 12.87 20.11 -12.58
CA GLU A 342 11.62 20.22 -11.82
C GLU A 342 11.31 18.94 -11.03
N ARG A 343 11.39 17.77 -11.67
CA ARG A 343 11.22 16.47 -10.98
C ARG A 343 12.23 16.26 -9.86
N ALA A 344 13.49 16.64 -10.06
CA ALA A 344 14.52 16.55 -9.03
C ALA A 344 14.25 17.52 -7.86
N GLN A 345 13.72 18.72 -8.13
CA GLN A 345 13.29 19.65 -7.08
C GLN A 345 12.12 19.13 -6.26
N GLU A 346 11.12 18.54 -6.91
CA GLU A 346 9.98 17.92 -6.23
C GLU A 346 10.43 16.73 -5.38
N ALA A 347 11.29 15.87 -5.92
CA ALA A 347 11.89 14.77 -5.18
C ALA A 347 12.67 15.27 -3.95
N LEU A 348 13.48 16.32 -4.10
CA LEU A 348 14.21 16.93 -3.00
C LEU A 348 13.28 17.44 -1.89
N ARG A 349 12.17 18.10 -2.25
CA ARG A 349 11.17 18.57 -1.29
C ARG A 349 10.55 17.40 -0.52
N ALA A 350 10.08 16.38 -1.24
CA ALA A 350 9.46 15.20 -0.62
C ALA A 350 10.44 14.44 0.30
N ARG A 351 11.70 14.28 -0.11
CA ARG A 351 12.74 13.66 0.73
C ARG A 351 13.10 14.53 1.94
N GLY A 352 13.06 15.85 1.80
CA GLY A 352 13.27 16.79 2.90
C GLY A 352 12.18 16.69 3.96
N GLU A 353 10.91 16.60 3.54
CA GLU A 353 9.77 16.37 4.44
C GLU A 353 9.91 15.02 5.17
N ALA A 354 10.24 13.95 4.45
CA ALA A 354 10.45 12.63 5.05
C ALA A 354 11.60 12.61 6.07
N ALA A 355 12.73 13.26 5.76
CA ALA A 355 13.87 13.38 6.67
C ALA A 355 13.50 14.17 7.94
N TYR A 356 12.72 15.24 7.80
CA TYR A 356 12.22 16.02 8.93
C TYR A 356 11.26 15.20 9.81
N GLU A 357 10.35 14.45 9.22
CA GLU A 357 9.43 13.57 9.95
C GLU A 357 10.18 12.47 10.70
N ALA A 358 11.17 11.83 10.07
CA ALA A 358 12.00 10.81 10.70
C ALA A 358 12.80 11.39 11.88
N MET A 359 13.39 12.58 11.72
CA MET A 359 14.06 13.29 12.82
C MET A 359 13.12 13.59 13.98
N ARG A 360 11.91 14.09 13.68
CA ARG A 360 10.91 14.39 14.71
C ARG A 360 10.44 13.13 15.46
N GLN A 361 10.26 12.02 14.76
CA GLN A 361 9.91 10.74 15.38
C GLN A 361 11.01 10.23 16.30
N HIS A 362 12.26 10.27 15.84
CA HIS A 362 13.43 9.94 16.64
C HIS A 362 13.49 10.80 17.91
N ASP A 363 13.40 12.12 17.79
CA ASP A 363 13.51 13.03 18.93
C ASP A 363 12.36 12.83 19.94
N ARG A 364 11.16 12.53 19.44
CA ARG A 364 10.02 12.18 20.29
C ARG A 364 10.29 10.89 21.08
N LEU A 365 10.71 9.82 20.41
CA LEU A 365 11.00 8.54 21.07
C LEU A 365 12.15 8.67 22.06
N LYS A 366 13.16 9.48 21.72
CA LYS A 366 14.27 9.80 22.62
C LYS A 366 13.79 10.48 23.89
N GLN A 367 12.92 11.49 23.78
CA GLN A 367 12.32 12.14 24.94
C GLN A 367 11.42 11.20 25.75
N GLU A 368 10.66 10.32 25.09
CA GLU A 368 9.84 9.31 25.77
C GLU A 368 10.71 8.32 26.56
N LEU A 369 11.85 7.90 26.02
CA LEU A 369 12.82 7.04 26.70
C LEU A 369 13.52 7.76 27.86
N GLU A 370 13.91 9.02 27.69
CA GLU A 370 14.55 9.84 28.74
C GLU A 370 13.58 10.15 29.91
N ARG A 371 12.27 10.29 29.63
CA ARG A 371 11.23 10.42 30.66
C ARG A 371 10.93 9.09 31.35
N GLY A 372 11.18 7.97 30.69
CA GLY A 372 10.98 6.63 31.24
C GLY A 372 11.96 6.33 32.37
N ARG A 373 11.48 5.64 33.41
CA ARG A 373 12.37 5.13 34.46
C ARG A 373 13.19 3.98 33.89
N LYS A 374 14.52 4.09 33.92
CA LYS A 374 15.39 2.96 33.58
C LYS A 374 15.15 1.81 34.58
N PRO A 375 14.83 0.59 34.12
CA PRO A 375 14.68 -0.57 35.00
C PRO A 375 15.96 -0.83 35.80
N SER A 376 15.80 -1.25 37.06
CA SER A 376 16.92 -1.53 37.97
C SER A 376 17.70 -2.81 37.60
N TYR A 377 17.07 -3.69 36.82
CA TYR A 377 17.60 -5.01 36.50
C TYR A 377 18.46 -5.00 35.23
N PRO A 378 19.56 -5.79 35.21
CA PRO A 378 20.48 -5.82 34.09
C PRO A 378 19.89 -6.46 32.83
N ASN A 379 19.04 -7.49 32.99
CA ASN A 379 18.41 -8.20 31.87
C ASN A 379 17.08 -8.84 32.28
N ARG A 380 16.30 -9.26 31.26
CA ARG A 380 15.02 -9.96 31.42
C ARG A 380 15.14 -11.26 32.23
N ALA A 381 16.20 -12.02 32.00
CA ALA A 381 16.41 -13.35 32.60
C ALA A 381 16.58 -13.28 34.14
N ALA A 382 17.18 -12.21 34.66
CA ALA A 382 17.30 -11.98 36.09
C ALA A 382 15.92 -11.87 36.76
N ILE A 383 15.00 -11.10 36.15
CA ILE A 383 13.63 -10.92 36.65
C ILE A 383 12.84 -12.24 36.58
N GLU A 384 12.99 -13.00 35.48
CA GLU A 384 12.36 -14.31 35.34
C GLU A 384 12.84 -15.32 36.38
N SER A 385 14.16 -15.38 36.62
CA SER A 385 14.75 -16.24 37.66
C SER A 385 14.22 -15.91 39.05
N ARG A 386 14.03 -14.62 39.34
CA ARG A 386 13.41 -14.15 40.59
C ARG A 386 11.95 -14.57 40.70
N ILE A 387 11.16 -14.40 39.64
CA ILE A 387 9.76 -14.87 39.58
C ILE A 387 9.68 -16.38 39.84
N GLU A 388 10.56 -17.15 39.21
CA GLU A 388 10.65 -18.60 39.44
C GLU A 388 11.01 -18.93 40.89
N GLY A 389 11.99 -18.24 41.48
CA GLY A 389 12.38 -18.40 42.88
C GLY A 389 11.25 -18.13 43.87
N ILE A 390 10.50 -17.04 43.67
CA ILE A 390 9.33 -16.70 44.49
C ILE A 390 8.23 -17.76 44.30
N GLY A 391 8.00 -18.21 43.06
CA GLY A 391 7.03 -19.26 42.75
C GLY A 391 7.37 -20.60 43.41
N ARG A 392 8.65 -20.99 43.44
CA ARG A 392 9.13 -22.18 44.17
C ARG A 392 8.83 -22.07 45.66
N CYS A 393 9.11 -20.92 46.27
CA CYS A 393 8.83 -20.68 47.69
C CYS A 393 7.32 -20.77 48.01
N GLN A 394 6.46 -20.21 47.15
CA GLN A 394 5.00 -20.30 47.31
C GLN A 394 4.49 -21.75 47.22
N ALA A 395 4.98 -22.52 46.23
CA ALA A 395 4.60 -23.92 46.06
C ALA A 395 5.04 -24.79 47.26
N LEU A 396 6.28 -24.57 47.74
CA LEU A 396 6.79 -25.27 48.92
C LEU A 396 6.01 -24.89 50.18
N LEU A 397 5.64 -23.63 50.37
CA LEU A 397 4.82 -23.18 51.50
C LEU A 397 3.43 -23.84 51.51
N GLY A 398 2.80 -23.98 50.34
CA GLY A 398 1.57 -24.76 50.17
C GLY A 398 1.76 -26.26 50.45
N SER A 399 2.92 -26.83 50.09
CA SER A 399 3.24 -28.23 50.38
C SER A 399 3.47 -28.48 51.87
N VAL A 400 4.11 -27.53 52.57
CA VAL A 400 4.36 -27.57 54.02
C VAL A 400 3.06 -27.47 54.79
N SER A 401 2.15 -26.56 54.41
CA SER A 401 0.84 -26.44 55.05
C SER A 401 -0.01 -27.70 54.84
N ALA A 402 0.02 -28.30 53.65
CA ALA A 402 -0.63 -29.57 53.37
C ALA A 402 -0.01 -30.75 54.14
N ALA A 403 1.32 -30.81 54.26
CA ALA A 403 2.02 -31.83 55.03
C ALA A 403 1.75 -31.70 56.53
N ALA A 404 1.68 -30.48 57.07
CA ALA A 404 1.31 -30.20 58.46
C ALA A 404 -0.10 -30.75 58.77
N ALA A 405 -1.09 -30.43 57.93
CA ALA A 405 -2.46 -30.90 58.11
C ALA A 405 -2.56 -32.43 58.05
N ARG A 406 -1.77 -33.09 57.19
CA ARG A 406 -1.72 -34.56 57.11
C ARG A 406 -1.07 -35.19 58.34
N ALA A 407 0.03 -34.61 58.84
CA ALA A 407 0.72 -35.09 60.04
C ALA A 407 -0.17 -34.93 61.29
N GLU A 408 -0.85 -33.79 61.43
CA GLU A 408 -1.78 -33.54 62.55
C GLU A 408 -2.97 -34.51 62.52
N ALA A 409 -3.58 -34.73 61.35
CA ALA A 409 -4.67 -35.69 61.19
C ALA A 409 -4.22 -37.14 61.43
N ALA A 410 -2.97 -37.49 61.12
CA ALA A 410 -2.41 -38.82 61.42
C ALA A 410 -2.13 -39.00 62.91
N GLY A 411 -1.62 -37.99 63.59
CA GLY A 411 -1.43 -38.01 65.05
C GLY A 411 -2.75 -38.18 65.81
N GLN A 412 -3.81 -37.48 65.38
CA GLN A 412 -5.15 -37.68 65.95
C GLN A 412 -5.63 -39.13 65.78
N ARG A 413 -5.46 -39.73 64.59
CA ARG A 413 -5.83 -41.13 64.33
C ARG A 413 -5.00 -42.13 65.15
N ALA A 414 -3.71 -41.86 65.34
CA ALA A 414 -2.83 -42.72 66.15
C ALA A 414 -3.23 -42.70 67.63
N VAL A 415 -3.62 -41.54 68.15
CA VAL A 415 -4.16 -41.40 69.52
C VAL A 415 -5.48 -42.15 69.67
N ASP A 416 -6.41 -42.01 68.72
CA ASP A 416 -7.70 -42.69 68.77
C ASP A 416 -7.55 -44.22 68.66
N ALA A 417 -6.69 -44.70 67.75
CA ALA A 417 -6.38 -46.13 67.62
C ALA A 417 -5.70 -46.69 68.87
N ALA A 418 -4.83 -45.92 69.53
CA ALA A 418 -4.19 -46.32 70.78
C ALA A 418 -5.20 -46.41 71.94
N ARG A 419 -6.17 -45.49 72.02
CA ARG A 419 -7.28 -45.58 72.99
C ARG A 419 -8.14 -46.82 72.75
N GLU A 420 -8.53 -47.07 71.50
CA GLU A 420 -9.32 -48.24 71.12
C GLU A 420 -8.59 -49.56 71.42
N ALA A 421 -7.27 -49.61 71.20
CA ALA A 421 -6.43 -50.75 71.55
C ALA A 421 -6.31 -50.97 73.07
N ALA A 422 -6.25 -49.89 73.86
CA ALA A 422 -6.23 -49.96 75.31
C ALA A 422 -7.56 -50.47 75.88
N GLU A 423 -8.69 -49.94 75.41
CA GLU A 423 -10.03 -50.40 75.80
C GLU A 423 -10.26 -51.87 75.46
N ARG A 424 -9.83 -52.33 74.27
CA ARG A 424 -9.94 -53.74 73.87
C ARG A 424 -8.98 -54.65 74.65
N ALA A 425 -7.80 -54.17 75.01
CA ALA A 425 -6.88 -54.91 75.85
C ALA A 425 -7.43 -55.10 77.28
N GLU A 426 -8.09 -54.09 77.84
CA GLU A 426 -8.80 -54.18 79.11
C GLU A 426 -10.00 -55.13 79.02
N ALA A 427 -10.79 -55.05 77.95
CA ALA A 427 -11.89 -55.99 77.73
C ALA A 427 -11.39 -57.45 77.61
N ALA A 428 -10.25 -57.68 76.95
CA ALA A 428 -9.63 -58.99 76.83
C ALA A 428 -9.06 -59.51 78.16
N SER A 429 -8.46 -58.63 78.98
CA SER A 429 -7.96 -59.00 80.31
C SER A 429 -9.10 -59.37 81.27
N GLN A 430 -10.20 -58.62 81.25
CA GLN A 430 -11.42 -58.93 82.00
C GLN A 430 -12.05 -60.25 81.55
N ALA A 431 -12.07 -60.54 80.24
CA ALA A 431 -12.58 -61.81 79.71
C ALA A 431 -11.72 -63.01 80.14
N ARG A 432 -10.39 -62.86 80.16
CA ARG A 432 -9.45 -63.90 80.66
C ARG A 432 -9.60 -64.13 82.16
N GLY A 433 -9.74 -63.08 82.96
CA GLY A 433 -9.99 -63.19 84.41
C GLY A 433 -11.31 -63.92 84.73
N ARG A 434 -12.39 -63.65 83.96
CA ARG A 434 -13.66 -64.37 84.07
C ARG A 434 -13.57 -65.84 83.65
N ALA A 435 -12.79 -66.18 82.62
CA ALA A 435 -12.59 -67.57 82.23
C ALA A 435 -11.82 -68.38 83.29
N GLN A 436 -10.86 -67.77 83.98
CA GLN A 436 -10.04 -68.43 85.02
C GLN A 436 -10.80 -68.62 86.34
N THR A 437 -11.70 -67.70 86.69
CA THR A 437 -12.52 -67.76 87.93
C THR A 437 -13.65 -68.79 87.88
N TRP A 438 -14.09 -69.22 86.70
CA TRP A 438 -15.11 -70.28 86.56
C TRP A 438 -14.56 -71.71 86.50
N LEU A 439 -13.23 -71.89 86.38
CA LEU A 439 -12.60 -73.22 86.41
C LEU A 439 -12.55 -73.82 87.83
N ALA A 440 -12.45 -72.98 88.87
CA ALA A 440 -12.34 -73.42 90.26
C ALA A 440 -13.66 -73.90 90.91
N PRO A 441 -14.84 -73.25 90.69
CA PRO A 441 -16.09 -73.69 91.32
C PRO A 441 -16.74 -74.90 90.63
N ALA A 442 -16.51 -75.09 89.32
CA ALA A 442 -17.12 -76.18 88.56
C ALA A 442 -16.61 -77.56 89.01
N LEU A 443 -15.36 -77.66 89.48
CA LEU A 443 -14.78 -78.90 90.01
C LEU A 443 -15.18 -79.17 91.47
N ILE A 444 -15.37 -78.13 92.28
CA ILE A 444 -15.73 -78.26 93.70
C ILE A 444 -17.23 -78.51 93.89
N GLY A 445 -18.09 -77.93 93.03
CA GLY A 445 -19.55 -78.08 93.11
C GLY A 445 -20.08 -79.48 92.75
N VAL A 446 -19.38 -80.23 91.90
CA VAL A 446 -19.80 -81.60 91.53
C VAL A 446 -19.51 -82.60 92.68
N GLY A 447 -18.45 -82.36 93.47
CA GLY A 447 -18.10 -83.23 94.61
C GLY A 447 -18.99 -83.05 95.85
N SER A 448 -19.48 -81.83 96.10
CA SER A 448 -20.25 -81.52 97.32
C SER A 448 -21.73 -81.91 97.25
N VAL A 449 -22.32 -82.02 96.05
CA VAL A 449 -23.72 -82.47 95.88
C VAL A 449 -23.86 -84.02 95.99
N LEU A 450 -22.78 -84.77 95.78
CA LEU A 450 -22.79 -86.25 95.86
C LEU A 450 -22.79 -86.81 97.30
N ALA A 451 -22.46 -86.01 98.31
CA ALA A 451 -22.37 -86.48 99.70
C ALA A 451 -23.70 -86.43 100.48
N ALA A 452 -24.75 -85.77 99.96
CA ALA A 452 -25.93 -85.43 100.75
C ALA A 452 -27.22 -86.22 100.46
N LEU A 453 -27.26 -87.12 99.46
CA LEU A 453 -28.47 -87.86 99.10
C LEU A 453 -28.20 -89.37 98.97
N HIS A 454 -28.80 -90.19 99.86
CA HIS A 454 -28.93 -91.64 99.67
C HIS A 454 -29.81 -91.93 98.44
N ARG A 455 -29.20 -92.07 97.25
CA ARG A 455 -29.85 -92.42 95.97
C ARG A 455 -29.10 -93.59 95.31
N PRO A 456 -29.78 -94.44 94.52
CA PRO A 456 -29.18 -95.63 93.90
C PRO A 456 -28.07 -95.26 92.89
N ALA A 457 -27.03 -96.10 92.80
CA ALA A 457 -25.75 -95.83 92.12
C ALA A 457 -25.82 -95.31 90.67
N TRP A 458 -26.92 -95.58 89.94
CA TRP A 458 -27.08 -95.11 88.55
C TRP A 458 -27.41 -93.60 88.45
N ALA A 459 -28.03 -93.00 89.47
CA ALA A 459 -28.40 -91.58 89.45
C ALA A 459 -27.20 -90.66 89.70
N ALA A 460 -26.22 -91.12 90.49
CA ALA A 460 -24.98 -90.40 90.74
C ALA A 460 -24.13 -90.25 89.46
N LEU A 461 -24.07 -91.29 88.63
CA LEU A 461 -23.30 -91.28 87.39
C LEU A 461 -23.85 -90.28 86.36
N LEU A 462 -25.18 -90.18 86.24
CA LEU A 462 -25.86 -89.29 85.30
C LEU A 462 -25.64 -87.81 85.65
N ILE A 463 -25.65 -87.47 86.94
CA ILE A 463 -25.38 -86.10 87.43
C ILE A 463 -23.92 -85.72 87.19
N ILE A 464 -22.96 -86.65 87.35
CA ILE A 464 -21.55 -86.41 87.03
C ILE A 464 -21.37 -86.14 85.54
N VAL A 465 -21.98 -86.95 84.66
CA VAL A 465 -21.85 -86.77 83.21
C VAL A 465 -22.49 -85.46 82.74
N VAL A 466 -23.67 -85.11 83.25
CA VAL A 466 -24.34 -83.84 82.90
C VAL A 466 -23.61 -82.63 83.49
N GLY A 467 -23.13 -82.71 84.73
CA GLY A 467 -22.38 -81.65 85.39
C GLY A 467 -21.02 -81.41 84.74
N THR A 468 -20.32 -82.47 84.35
CA THR A 468 -19.05 -82.37 83.61
C THR A 468 -19.25 -81.87 82.18
N ALA A 469 -20.29 -82.33 81.47
CA ALA A 469 -20.61 -81.81 80.13
C ALA A 469 -21.01 -80.33 80.16
N ALA A 470 -21.82 -79.90 81.14
CA ALA A 470 -22.19 -78.50 81.34
C ALA A 470 -20.98 -77.64 81.74
N GLY A 471 -20.14 -78.14 82.65
CA GLY A 471 -18.89 -77.48 83.04
C GLY A 471 -17.92 -77.32 81.87
N VAL A 472 -17.76 -78.36 81.04
CA VAL A 472 -16.93 -78.31 79.82
C VAL A 472 -17.52 -77.36 78.78
N ALA A 473 -18.85 -77.32 78.60
CA ALA A 473 -19.49 -76.38 77.67
C ALA A 473 -19.33 -74.92 78.12
N ILE A 474 -19.50 -74.64 79.41
CA ILE A 474 -19.31 -73.29 80.00
C ILE A 474 -17.82 -72.88 79.94
N ALA A 475 -16.90 -73.79 80.27
CA ALA A 475 -15.46 -73.57 80.14
C ALA A 475 -15.04 -73.34 78.68
N ARG A 476 -15.61 -74.11 77.73
CA ARG A 476 -15.32 -73.96 76.30
C ARG A 476 -15.88 -72.65 75.72
N ASN A 477 -17.07 -72.22 76.16
CA ASN A 477 -17.70 -70.96 75.73
C ASN A 477 -17.00 -69.73 76.34
N SER A 478 -16.59 -69.80 77.61
CA SER A 478 -15.81 -68.72 78.23
C SER A 478 -14.40 -68.62 77.62
N LEU A 479 -13.77 -69.74 77.32
CA LEU A 479 -12.47 -69.79 76.63
C LEU A 479 -12.56 -69.33 75.18
N SER A 480 -13.63 -69.64 74.44
CA SER A 480 -13.82 -69.16 73.07
C SER A 480 -14.04 -67.64 73.02
N ARG A 481 -14.81 -67.07 73.96
CA ARG A 481 -14.95 -65.61 74.10
C ARG A 481 -13.65 -64.93 74.49
N ALA A 482 -12.86 -65.53 75.39
CA ALA A 482 -11.55 -65.00 75.77
C ALA A 482 -10.53 -65.04 74.61
N ARG A 483 -10.59 -66.07 73.76
CA ARG A 483 -9.77 -66.15 72.53
C ARG A 483 -10.22 -65.14 71.47
N ALA A 484 -11.52 -64.99 71.26
CA ALA A 484 -12.07 -63.99 70.34
C ALA A 484 -11.74 -62.56 70.78
N ALA A 485 -11.90 -62.25 72.07
CA ALA A 485 -11.51 -60.94 72.64
C ALA A 485 -9.99 -60.71 72.60
N GLY A 486 -9.19 -61.78 72.76
CA GLY A 486 -7.74 -61.72 72.58
C GLY A 486 -7.34 -61.37 71.14
N ALA A 487 -7.94 -62.04 70.16
CA ALA A 487 -7.67 -61.78 68.74
C ALA A 487 -8.09 -60.37 68.29
N THR A 488 -9.22 -59.85 68.80
CA THR A 488 -9.64 -58.47 68.49
C THR A 488 -8.77 -57.42 69.17
N ALA A 489 -8.25 -57.69 70.38
CA ALA A 489 -7.29 -56.82 71.05
C ALA A 489 -5.93 -56.82 70.35
N GLU A 490 -5.49 -57.96 69.82
CA GLU A 490 -4.25 -58.09 69.05
C GLU A 490 -4.34 -57.37 67.71
N ALA A 491 -5.43 -57.56 66.96
CA ALA A 491 -5.69 -56.81 65.73
C ALA A 491 -5.82 -55.28 65.96
N ALA A 492 -6.39 -54.86 67.10
CA ALA A 492 -6.45 -53.44 67.45
C ALA A 492 -5.08 -52.85 67.82
N ARG A 493 -4.22 -53.63 68.49
CA ARG A 493 -2.83 -53.25 68.77
C ARG A 493 -1.99 -53.15 67.51
N GLU A 494 -2.17 -54.06 66.56
CA GLU A 494 -1.49 -54.03 65.27
C GLU A 494 -1.88 -52.76 64.49
N ARG A 495 -3.17 -52.44 64.39
CA ARG A 495 -3.65 -51.18 63.77
C ARG A 495 -3.15 -49.92 64.47
N ALA A 496 -3.04 -49.94 65.81
CA ALA A 496 -2.46 -48.82 66.56
C ALA A 496 -0.95 -48.69 66.28
N GLY A 497 -0.24 -49.80 66.09
CA GLY A 497 1.16 -49.81 65.66
C GLY A 497 1.33 -49.26 64.24
N GLU A 498 0.49 -49.68 63.30
CA GLU A 498 0.47 -49.17 61.93
C GLU A 498 0.15 -47.66 61.88
N ALA A 499 -0.82 -47.20 62.67
CA ALA A 499 -1.18 -45.79 62.74
C ALA A 499 -0.03 -44.92 63.29
N ARG A 500 0.71 -45.42 64.30
CA ARG A 500 1.92 -44.74 64.82
C ARG A 500 3.06 -44.71 63.80
N ALA A 501 3.27 -45.80 63.07
CA ALA A 501 4.27 -45.84 62.00
C ALA A 501 3.91 -44.85 60.88
N GLN A 502 2.63 -44.72 60.53
CA GLN A 502 2.16 -43.73 59.55
C GLN A 502 2.31 -42.29 60.06
N GLU A 503 2.04 -42.02 61.35
CA GLU A 503 2.28 -40.72 61.98
C GLU A 503 3.76 -40.33 61.89
N GLU A 504 4.67 -41.24 62.25
CA GLU A 504 6.11 -40.98 62.21
C GLU A 504 6.62 -40.72 60.78
N GLN A 505 6.12 -41.46 59.79
CA GLN A 505 6.42 -41.25 58.37
C GLN A 505 5.92 -39.88 57.89
N LEU A 506 4.69 -39.49 58.22
CA LEU A 506 4.12 -38.20 57.82
C LEU A 506 4.77 -37.02 58.56
N ALA A 507 5.18 -37.20 59.81
CA ALA A 507 5.95 -36.22 60.57
C ALA A 507 7.37 -36.04 60.00
N ALA A 508 8.02 -37.12 59.55
CA ALA A 508 9.29 -37.02 58.83
C ALA A 508 9.15 -36.29 57.49
N ALA A 509 8.08 -36.57 56.73
CA ALA A 509 7.77 -35.86 55.49
C ALA A 509 7.50 -34.37 55.72
N TYR A 510 6.81 -34.01 56.81
CA TYR A 510 6.62 -32.61 57.20
C TYR A 510 7.95 -31.90 57.52
N ARG A 511 8.83 -32.53 58.31
CA ARG A 511 10.16 -31.97 58.62
C ARG A 511 10.99 -31.73 57.36
N TRP A 512 11.02 -32.71 56.45
CA TRP A 512 11.72 -32.58 55.18
C TRP A 512 11.16 -31.43 54.33
N ALA A 513 9.84 -31.29 54.24
CA ALA A 513 9.22 -30.18 53.49
C ALA A 513 9.55 -28.81 54.10
N VAL A 514 9.68 -28.70 55.42
CA VAL A 514 10.09 -27.47 56.11
C VAL A 514 11.56 -27.13 55.82
N GLU A 515 12.46 -28.12 55.86
CA GLU A 515 13.88 -27.93 55.51
C GLU A 515 14.05 -27.46 54.07
N GLU A 516 13.30 -28.06 53.14
CA GLU A 516 13.33 -27.69 51.71
C GLU A 516 12.82 -26.26 51.48
N LEU A 517 11.76 -25.84 52.21
CA LEU A 517 11.25 -24.47 52.16
C LEU A 517 12.28 -23.45 52.67
N GLU A 518 12.97 -23.75 53.77
CA GLU A 518 14.00 -22.85 54.31
C GLU A 518 15.23 -22.78 53.39
N ALA A 519 15.61 -23.89 52.75
CA ALA A 519 16.66 -23.88 51.72
C ALA A 519 16.28 -23.00 50.52
N ALA A 520 15.03 -23.09 50.04
CA ALA A 520 14.54 -22.27 48.94
C ALA A 520 14.48 -20.76 49.29
N LYS A 521 14.06 -20.40 50.51
CA LYS A 521 14.12 -19.01 51.01
C LYS A 521 15.55 -18.49 51.10
N ALA A 522 16.49 -19.33 51.51
CA ALA A 522 17.91 -18.97 51.56
C ALA A 522 18.50 -18.75 50.15
N GLU A 523 18.07 -19.52 49.15
CA GLU A 523 18.44 -19.30 47.75
C GLU A 523 17.89 -17.96 47.22
N LEU A 524 16.60 -17.69 47.48
CA LEU A 524 15.94 -16.44 47.06
C LEU A 524 16.62 -15.20 47.69
N SER A 525 16.91 -15.24 48.98
CA SER A 525 17.59 -14.11 49.67
C SER A 525 19.02 -13.89 49.17
N ARG A 526 19.75 -14.95 48.78
CA ARG A 526 21.07 -14.80 48.12
C ARG A 526 20.95 -14.14 46.75
N THR A 527 19.91 -14.49 45.97
CA THR A 527 19.66 -13.82 44.70
C THR A 527 19.32 -12.34 44.90
N GLU A 528 18.53 -12.00 45.93
CA GLU A 528 18.20 -10.61 46.28
C GLU A 528 19.44 -9.82 46.75
N GLN A 529 20.32 -10.40 47.57
CA GLN A 529 21.55 -9.73 48.02
C GLN A 529 22.55 -9.48 46.89
N ASN A 530 22.66 -10.40 45.93
CA ASN A 530 23.49 -10.19 44.74
C ASN A 530 22.90 -9.13 43.80
N GLU A 531 21.59 -8.93 43.80
CA GLU A 531 20.91 -7.86 43.05
C GLU A 531 21.08 -6.48 43.72
N ASP A 532 20.92 -6.40 45.05
CA ASP A 532 21.07 -5.15 45.82
C ASP A 532 22.53 -4.65 45.87
N ALA A 533 23.52 -5.53 45.75
CA ALA A 533 24.93 -5.12 45.62
C ALA A 533 25.21 -4.31 44.33
N GLY A 534 24.34 -4.40 43.32
CA GLY A 534 24.44 -3.63 42.07
C GLY A 534 23.66 -2.32 42.05
N THR A 535 22.67 -2.15 42.93
CA THR A 535 21.82 -0.96 43.00
C THR A 535 21.77 -0.45 44.44
N GLY A 536 22.47 0.67 44.71
CA GLY A 536 22.56 1.30 46.03
C GLY A 536 21.25 1.87 46.58
N ALA A 537 20.26 1.01 46.81
CA ALA A 537 19.04 1.31 47.54
C ALA A 537 18.97 0.36 48.74
N GLY A 538 19.56 0.78 49.85
CA GLY A 538 19.41 0.09 51.13
C GLY A 538 17.95 0.10 51.56
N ALA A 539 17.33 -1.08 51.59
CA ALA A 539 16.07 -1.31 52.28
C ALA A 539 16.35 -2.25 53.47
N ASP A 540 15.89 -1.82 54.64
CA ASP A 540 16.10 -2.47 55.93
C ASP A 540 15.82 -3.98 55.91
N SER A 541 16.88 -4.77 56.03
CA SER A 541 16.81 -6.23 56.19
C SER A 541 16.43 -6.58 57.64
N GLN A 542 15.17 -6.37 58.00
CA GLN A 542 14.61 -7.11 59.12
C GLN A 542 14.19 -8.48 58.60
N ALA A 543 14.71 -9.53 59.24
CA ALA A 543 14.31 -10.92 59.06
C ALA A 543 12.83 -11.10 59.47
N ALA A 544 11.93 -10.57 58.66
CA ALA A 544 10.50 -10.77 58.78
C ALA A 544 10.19 -12.17 58.28
N THR A 545 9.45 -12.92 59.08
CA THR A 545 8.89 -14.21 58.71
C THR A 545 8.23 -14.09 57.35
N VAL A 546 8.75 -14.85 56.38
CA VAL A 546 8.24 -14.86 54.99
C VAL A 546 6.84 -15.47 55.00
N ASP A 547 5.84 -14.61 55.15
CA ASP A 547 4.43 -14.97 55.07
C ASP A 547 3.97 -15.07 53.61
N GLU A 548 2.94 -15.88 53.38
CA GLU A 548 2.31 -16.07 52.06
C GLU A 548 1.93 -14.75 51.38
N ALA A 549 1.46 -13.77 52.17
CA ALA A 549 1.10 -12.44 51.69
C ALA A 549 2.31 -11.59 51.26
N GLN A 550 3.48 -11.80 51.86
CA GLN A 550 4.71 -11.09 51.47
C GLN A 550 5.25 -11.61 50.15
N LEU A 551 5.30 -12.94 49.96
CA LEU A 551 5.67 -13.57 48.69
C LEU A 551 4.72 -13.17 47.56
N ALA A 552 3.41 -13.06 47.84
CA ALA A 552 2.43 -12.60 46.86
C ALA A 552 2.69 -11.15 46.40
N ARG A 553 3.03 -10.24 47.33
CA ARG A 553 3.40 -8.85 46.99
C ARG A 553 4.70 -8.77 46.20
N GLN A 554 5.70 -9.56 46.57
CA GLN A 554 6.97 -9.65 45.85
C GLN A 554 6.77 -10.19 44.43
N MET A 555 5.93 -11.21 44.27
CA MET A 555 5.57 -11.77 42.95
C MET A 555 4.93 -10.71 42.05
N GLU A 556 3.96 -9.97 42.57
CA GLU A 556 3.28 -8.92 41.80
C GLU A 556 4.25 -7.80 41.41
N ARG A 557 5.14 -7.40 42.33
CA ARG A 557 6.20 -6.42 42.06
C ARG A 557 7.14 -6.90 40.95
N ALA A 558 7.62 -8.14 41.03
CA ALA A 558 8.52 -8.72 40.03
C ALA A 558 7.86 -8.84 38.65
N ARG A 559 6.55 -9.15 38.60
CA ARG A 559 5.78 -9.14 37.34
C ARG A 559 5.65 -7.74 36.76
N GLN A 560 5.39 -6.72 37.59
CA GLN A 560 5.34 -5.34 37.14
C GLN A 560 6.70 -4.88 36.62
N ASP A 561 7.79 -5.20 37.33
CA ASP A 561 9.16 -4.89 36.91
C ASP A 561 9.50 -5.56 35.57
N LEU A 562 9.01 -6.79 35.31
CA LEU A 562 9.15 -7.46 34.01
C LEU A 562 8.41 -6.72 32.89
N MET A 563 7.17 -6.28 33.14
CA MET A 563 6.40 -5.50 32.17
C MET A 563 7.06 -4.17 31.84
N ASP A 564 7.56 -3.47 32.87
CA ASP A 564 8.28 -2.20 32.73
C ASP A 564 9.59 -2.40 31.95
N TRP A 565 10.32 -3.51 32.20
CA TRP A 565 11.52 -3.86 31.46
C TRP A 565 11.23 -4.16 29.98
N ASP A 566 10.20 -4.95 29.69
CA ASP A 566 9.79 -5.25 28.31
C ASP A 566 9.30 -3.99 27.58
N ALA A 567 8.64 -3.06 28.27
CA ALA A 567 8.26 -1.76 27.72
C ALA A 567 9.49 -0.91 27.39
N PHE A 568 10.45 -0.82 28.32
CA PHE A 568 11.71 -0.11 28.12
C PHE A 568 12.53 -0.70 26.96
N ALA A 569 12.66 -2.02 26.90
CA ALA A 569 13.40 -2.70 25.84
C ALA A 569 12.74 -2.57 24.45
N ARG A 570 11.41 -2.43 24.40
CA ARG A 570 10.69 -2.07 23.17
C ARG A 570 10.99 -0.63 22.76
N ALA A 571 10.82 0.34 23.66
CA ALA A 571 11.10 1.74 23.38
C ALA A 571 12.56 1.98 22.96
N ALA A 572 13.52 1.29 23.57
CA ALA A 572 14.93 1.36 23.19
C ALA A 572 15.20 0.80 21.77
N ARG A 573 14.51 -0.28 21.39
CA ARG A 573 14.58 -0.81 20.01
C ARG A 573 13.94 0.13 19.01
N ASP A 574 12.74 0.63 19.31
CA ASP A 574 12.02 1.57 18.45
C ASP A 574 12.84 2.85 18.22
N LEU A 575 13.57 3.33 19.25
CA LEU A 575 14.51 4.44 19.11
C LEU A 575 15.67 4.11 18.17
N GLY A 576 16.27 2.93 18.28
CA GLY A 576 17.32 2.48 17.37
C GLY A 576 16.84 2.34 15.92
N ASP A 577 15.64 1.79 15.72
CA ASP A 577 15.02 1.70 14.39
C ASP A 577 14.72 3.10 13.82
N ALA A 578 14.28 4.04 14.66
CA ALA A 578 14.05 5.43 14.28
C ALA A 578 15.35 6.18 13.97
N GLU A 579 16.44 5.91 14.69
CA GLU A 579 17.78 6.45 14.38
C GLU A 579 18.24 5.96 13.01
N GLY A 580 18.15 4.66 12.74
CA GLY A 580 18.48 4.10 11.42
C GLY A 580 17.55 4.61 10.31
N ALA A 581 16.27 4.90 10.60
CA ALA A 581 15.36 5.56 9.66
C ALA A 581 15.78 7.02 9.38
N ARG A 582 16.19 7.77 10.42
CA ARG A 582 16.70 9.14 10.29
C ARG A 582 17.95 9.20 9.43
N GLU A 583 18.92 8.32 9.67
CA GLU A 583 20.16 8.25 8.89
C GLU A 583 19.90 7.92 7.42
N ARG A 584 19.04 6.93 7.15
CA ARG A 584 18.64 6.60 5.77
C ARG A 584 17.94 7.76 5.07
N ALA A 585 17.00 8.43 5.76
CA ALA A 585 16.29 9.57 5.20
C ALA A 585 17.23 10.77 4.94
N ALA A 586 18.24 10.98 5.78
CA ALA A 586 19.28 11.99 5.56
C ALA A 586 20.16 11.67 4.34
N ALA A 587 20.58 10.41 4.19
CA ALA A 587 21.35 9.97 3.02
C ALA A 587 20.55 10.08 1.71
N ASP A 588 19.26 9.72 1.73
CA ASP A 588 18.34 9.90 0.60
C ASP A 588 18.19 11.38 0.22
N LEU A 589 18.13 12.27 1.23
CA LEU A 589 18.05 13.71 1.01
C LEU A 589 19.31 14.26 0.34
N ASP A 590 20.49 13.85 0.78
CA ASP A 590 21.76 14.26 0.16
C ASP A 590 21.88 13.74 -1.27
N THR A 591 21.48 12.49 -1.51
CA THR A 591 21.40 11.92 -2.86
C THR A 591 20.46 12.74 -3.77
N ALA A 592 19.31 13.17 -3.25
CA ALA A 592 18.37 14.01 -3.99
C ALA A 592 18.94 15.41 -4.28
N ARG A 593 19.76 15.97 -3.38
CA ARG A 593 20.47 17.25 -3.60
C ARG A 593 21.48 17.11 -4.73
N GLU A 594 22.32 16.07 -4.69
CA GLU A 594 23.29 15.80 -5.75
C GLU A 594 22.63 15.61 -7.11
N ALA A 595 21.52 14.86 -7.16
CA ALA A 595 20.75 14.67 -8.39
C ALA A 595 20.20 15.99 -8.95
N LEU A 596 19.73 16.90 -8.09
CA LEU A 596 19.28 18.23 -8.50
C LEU A 596 20.42 19.08 -9.07
N GLU A 597 21.57 19.11 -8.40
CA GLU A 597 22.74 19.86 -8.87
C GLU A 597 23.26 19.29 -10.20
N ALA A 598 23.28 17.96 -10.35
CA ALA A 598 23.64 17.31 -11.62
C ALA A 598 22.65 17.68 -12.74
N ALA A 599 21.34 17.68 -12.48
CA ALA A 599 20.33 18.08 -13.46
C ALA A 599 20.47 19.56 -13.86
N ARG A 600 20.75 20.44 -12.90
CA ARG A 600 21.01 21.87 -13.16
C ARG A 600 22.26 22.08 -14.01
N ALA A 601 23.34 21.38 -13.69
CA ALA A 601 24.60 21.44 -14.44
C ALA A 601 24.43 20.92 -15.88
N ALA A 602 23.65 19.85 -16.07
CA ALA A 602 23.33 19.35 -17.40
C ALA A 602 22.53 20.37 -18.21
N LEU A 603 21.52 21.01 -17.59
CA LEU A 603 20.73 22.05 -18.25
C LEU A 603 21.57 23.28 -18.62
N THR A 604 22.46 23.75 -17.75
CA THR A 604 23.35 24.87 -18.07
C THR A 604 24.32 24.49 -19.18
N SER A 605 24.89 23.28 -19.16
CA SER A 605 25.73 22.80 -20.25
C SER A 605 25.00 22.76 -21.58
N GLU A 606 23.73 22.36 -21.63
CA GLU A 606 22.95 22.31 -22.87
C GLU A 606 22.63 23.72 -23.39
N ARG A 607 22.31 24.66 -22.49
CA ARG A 607 22.13 26.08 -22.84
C ARG A 607 23.41 26.70 -23.41
N ASP A 608 24.57 26.33 -22.90
CA ASP A 608 25.84 26.81 -23.43
C ASP A 608 26.19 26.19 -24.78
N LYS A 609 25.83 24.93 -25.02
CA LYS A 609 25.92 24.33 -26.37
C LYS A 609 25.04 25.09 -27.37
N TRP A 610 23.80 25.44 -26.99
CA TRP A 610 22.92 26.26 -27.82
C TRP A 610 23.53 27.61 -28.18
N ARG A 611 24.07 28.34 -27.19
CA ARG A 611 24.73 29.63 -27.43
C ARG A 611 25.93 29.52 -28.38
N ARG A 612 26.74 28.47 -28.23
CA ARG A 612 27.87 28.19 -29.15
C ARG A 612 27.36 27.89 -30.55
N TRP A 613 26.35 27.04 -30.67
CA TRP A 613 25.75 26.68 -31.96
C TRP A 613 25.19 27.89 -32.73
N LEU A 614 24.60 28.86 -32.02
CA LEU A 614 24.16 30.14 -32.58
C LEU A 614 25.34 31.04 -33.00
N SER A 615 26.34 31.16 -32.12
CA SER A 615 27.52 32.01 -32.37
C SER A 615 28.33 31.52 -33.57
N ASP A 616 28.50 30.21 -33.71
CA ASP A 616 29.18 29.58 -34.86
C ASP A 616 28.48 29.88 -36.21
N ARG A 617 27.22 30.31 -36.16
CA ARG A 617 26.38 30.65 -37.32
C ARG A 617 26.12 32.14 -37.47
N GLY A 618 26.77 32.98 -36.65
CA GLY A 618 26.58 34.43 -36.69
C GLY A 618 25.18 34.91 -36.26
N ILE A 619 24.41 34.06 -35.59
CA ILE A 619 23.13 34.44 -34.97
C ILE A 619 23.43 34.91 -33.54
N ASP A 620 22.74 35.95 -33.08
CA ASP A 620 22.90 36.46 -31.71
C ASP A 620 22.64 35.33 -30.68
N PRO A 621 23.57 35.04 -29.77
CA PRO A 621 23.44 33.95 -28.79
C PRO A 621 22.28 34.13 -27.80
N VAL A 622 21.63 35.30 -27.77
CA VAL A 622 20.47 35.58 -26.91
C VAL A 622 19.16 35.02 -27.51
N PHE A 623 19.13 34.66 -28.80
CA PHE A 623 17.92 34.15 -29.44
C PHE A 623 17.38 32.87 -28.78
N SER A 624 16.06 32.82 -28.63
CA SER A 624 15.34 31.59 -28.30
C SER A 624 15.37 30.62 -29.49
N HIS A 625 15.11 29.34 -29.23
CA HIS A 625 15.02 28.32 -30.29
C HIS A 625 14.03 28.72 -31.39
N ASP A 626 12.84 29.19 -31.01
CA ASP A 626 11.80 29.60 -31.96
C ASP A 626 12.20 30.88 -32.71
N GLY A 627 12.84 31.84 -32.03
CA GLY A 627 13.37 33.04 -32.67
C GLY A 627 14.44 32.71 -33.72
N ALA A 628 15.38 31.82 -33.38
CA ALA A 628 16.41 31.37 -34.31
C ALA A 628 15.82 30.64 -35.53
N LEU A 629 14.83 29.77 -35.34
CA LEU A 629 14.12 29.10 -36.43
C LEU A 629 13.39 30.09 -37.35
N GLN A 630 12.77 31.12 -36.79
CA GLN A 630 12.14 32.19 -37.58
C GLN A 630 13.18 32.97 -38.39
N THR A 631 14.33 33.30 -37.80
CA THR A 631 15.43 33.97 -38.52
C THR A 631 15.95 33.09 -39.66
N ILE A 632 16.14 31.79 -39.44
CA ILE A 632 16.58 30.84 -40.48
C ILE A 632 15.57 30.78 -41.64
N GLU A 633 14.28 30.75 -41.33
CA GLU A 633 13.22 30.76 -42.34
C GLU A 633 13.17 32.08 -43.13
N LEU A 634 13.39 33.22 -42.47
CA LEU A 634 13.51 34.53 -43.15
C LEU A 634 14.73 34.57 -44.09
N ILE A 635 15.88 34.03 -43.67
CA ILE A 635 17.09 33.91 -44.50
C ILE A 635 16.79 33.05 -45.73
N ARG A 636 16.07 31.93 -45.57
CA ARG A 636 15.67 31.05 -46.68
C ARG A 636 14.78 31.78 -47.68
N ARG A 637 13.82 32.58 -47.20
CA ARG A 637 12.95 33.42 -48.05
C ARG A 637 13.74 34.49 -48.79
N ALA A 638 14.70 35.14 -48.14
CA ALA A 638 15.58 36.13 -48.77
C ALA A 638 16.46 35.48 -49.86
N LYS A 639 17.02 34.28 -49.63
CA LYS A 639 17.74 33.52 -50.67
C LYS A 639 16.85 33.21 -51.88
N ALA A 640 15.64 32.70 -51.65
CA ALA A 640 14.71 32.40 -52.73
C ALA A 640 14.27 33.66 -53.49
N ALA A 641 14.08 34.79 -52.79
CA ALA A 641 13.77 36.07 -53.42
C ALA A 641 14.92 36.56 -54.31
N ARG A 642 16.17 36.43 -53.87
CA ARG A 642 17.35 36.75 -54.69
C ARG A 642 17.41 35.93 -55.98
N GLU A 643 17.11 34.64 -55.91
CA GLU A 643 17.10 33.76 -57.08
C GLU A 643 16.00 34.14 -58.07
N ARG A 644 14.82 34.52 -57.58
CA ARG A 644 13.73 35.06 -58.42
C ARG A 644 14.13 36.37 -59.10
N VAL A 645 14.80 37.27 -58.38
CA VAL A 645 15.35 38.52 -58.96
C VAL A 645 16.33 38.21 -60.08
N ALA A 646 17.23 37.24 -59.89
CA ALA A 646 18.19 36.84 -60.92
C ALA A 646 17.48 36.28 -62.17
N GLN A 647 16.48 35.41 -61.99
CA GLN A 647 15.68 34.87 -63.10
C GLN A 647 14.89 35.95 -63.84
N ALA A 648 14.29 36.90 -63.13
CA ALA A 648 13.56 38.01 -63.74
C ALA A 648 14.50 38.94 -64.53
N ALA A 649 15.68 39.24 -63.98
CA ALA A 649 16.70 40.02 -64.68
C ALA A 649 17.17 39.31 -65.97
N GLN A 650 17.42 38.00 -65.92
CA GLN A 650 17.83 37.23 -67.09
C GLN A 650 16.74 37.19 -68.19
N ARG A 651 15.46 37.08 -67.81
CA ARG A 651 14.34 37.13 -68.77
C ARG A 651 14.23 38.50 -69.44
N LEU A 652 14.41 39.57 -68.66
CA LEU A 652 14.40 40.93 -69.17
C LEU A 652 15.58 41.18 -70.12
N GLU A 653 16.78 40.76 -69.74
CA GLU A 653 17.99 40.88 -70.58
C GLU A 653 17.85 40.09 -71.88
N ALA A 654 17.30 38.87 -71.83
CA ALA A 654 17.03 38.08 -73.03
C ALA A 654 15.95 38.71 -73.93
N ALA A 655 14.96 39.41 -73.37
CA ALA A 655 13.95 40.13 -74.14
C ALA A 655 14.53 41.38 -74.80
N LEU A 656 15.36 42.15 -74.08
CA LEU A 656 16.09 43.30 -74.59
C LEU A 656 17.08 42.90 -75.68
N GLY A 657 17.84 41.81 -75.50
CA GLY A 657 18.76 41.29 -76.51
C GLY A 657 18.04 40.90 -77.80
N ARG A 658 16.93 40.14 -77.72
CA ARG A 658 16.14 39.80 -78.91
C ARG A 658 15.53 41.01 -79.63
N ALA A 659 15.16 42.05 -78.88
CA ALA A 659 14.66 43.29 -79.46
C ALA A 659 15.80 44.04 -80.17
N GLY A 660 16.96 44.16 -79.52
CA GLY A 660 18.16 44.78 -80.09
C GLY A 660 18.68 44.06 -81.34
N ASP A 661 18.74 42.72 -81.33
CA ASP A 661 19.16 41.93 -82.51
C ASP A 661 18.28 42.21 -83.75
N TYR A 662 16.99 42.48 -83.53
CA TYR A 662 16.06 42.83 -84.61
C TYR A 662 16.26 44.28 -85.07
N GLU A 663 16.42 45.23 -84.13
CA GLU A 663 16.70 46.64 -84.44
C GLU A 663 18.03 46.79 -85.21
N ASP A 664 19.09 46.11 -84.78
CA ASP A 664 20.40 46.08 -85.45
C ASP A 664 20.31 45.50 -86.87
N ALA A 665 19.52 44.43 -87.06
CA ALA A 665 19.29 43.83 -88.37
C ALA A 665 18.51 44.76 -89.32
N VAL A 666 17.57 45.56 -88.78
CA VAL A 666 16.86 46.60 -89.54
C VAL A 666 17.83 47.73 -89.92
N ASP A 667 18.65 48.20 -88.99
CA ASP A 667 19.62 49.28 -89.25
C ASP A 667 20.68 48.86 -90.28
N LEU A 668 21.11 47.59 -90.29
CA LEU A 668 22.03 47.05 -91.29
C LEU A 668 21.42 47.10 -92.71
N VAL A 669 20.14 46.77 -92.86
CA VAL A 669 19.43 46.83 -94.15
C VAL A 669 19.20 48.28 -94.57
N LEU A 670 18.85 49.18 -93.65
CA LEU A 670 18.70 50.61 -93.94
C LEU A 670 20.03 51.27 -94.37
N ALA A 671 21.15 50.90 -93.74
CA ALA A 671 22.48 51.39 -94.09
C ALA A 671 22.90 50.99 -95.51
N VAL A 672 22.60 49.76 -95.95
CA VAL A 672 22.90 49.29 -97.32
C VAL A 672 22.01 49.97 -98.37
N LEU A 673 20.81 50.42 -97.97
CA LEU A 673 19.88 51.13 -98.84
C LEU A 673 20.09 52.67 -98.84
N GLU A 674 21.13 53.17 -98.16
CA GLU A 674 21.40 54.61 -97.97
C GLU A 674 20.21 55.39 -97.39
N MET A 675 19.34 54.70 -96.63
CA MET A 675 18.19 55.30 -95.98
C MET A 675 18.58 55.76 -94.57
N PRO A 676 18.10 56.93 -94.10
CA PRO A 676 18.40 57.39 -92.76
C PRO A 676 17.80 56.41 -91.74
N SER A 677 18.66 55.83 -90.89
CA SER A 677 18.22 55.12 -89.67
C SER A 677 17.38 56.08 -88.83
N ALA A 678 16.23 55.60 -88.34
CA ALA A 678 15.39 56.39 -87.44
C ALA A 678 15.98 56.51 -86.01
N GLY A 679 17.21 56.05 -85.79
CA GLY A 679 17.81 55.80 -84.47
C GLY A 679 18.75 56.87 -83.89
N GLU A 680 19.15 57.94 -84.58
CA GLU A 680 20.10 58.92 -84.01
C GLU A 680 19.50 59.87 -82.94
N GLY A 681 18.23 59.72 -82.58
CA GLY A 681 17.55 60.67 -81.68
C GLY A 681 17.22 60.22 -80.26
N LYS A 682 17.32 58.92 -79.89
CA LYS A 682 16.68 58.45 -78.63
C LYS A 682 17.42 57.47 -77.74
N CYS A 683 18.62 56.99 -78.07
CA CYS A 683 19.30 56.01 -77.21
C CYS A 683 20.23 56.60 -76.12
N GLN A 684 20.53 57.90 -76.10
CA GLN A 684 21.41 58.47 -75.04
C GLN A 684 20.66 58.97 -73.78
N ALA A 685 19.32 58.89 -73.71
CA ALA A 685 18.55 59.44 -72.59
C ALA A 685 17.98 58.39 -71.61
N ALA A 686 18.21 57.10 -71.85
CA ALA A 686 17.63 56.02 -71.02
C ALA A 686 18.66 55.15 -70.28
N VAL A 687 19.97 55.47 -70.40
CA VAL A 687 21.05 54.72 -69.72
C VAL A 687 21.60 55.44 -68.47
N ASP A 688 21.23 56.70 -68.23
CA ASP A 688 21.67 57.49 -67.05
C ASP A 688 20.55 57.80 -66.02
N ARG A 689 19.56 56.92 -65.83
CA ARG A 689 18.60 57.05 -64.69
C ARG A 689 18.32 55.76 -63.95
#